data_AF-A0A7W7I6U8-F1
#
_entry.id   AF-A0A7W7I6U8-F1
#
_cell.length_a   1.000
_cell.length_b   1.000
_cell.length_c   1.000
_cell.angle_alpha   90.00
_cell.angle_beta   90.00
_cell.angle_gamma   90.00
#
_symmetry.space_group_name_H-M   'P 1'
#
loop_
_entity.id
_entity.type
_entity.pdbx_description
1 polymer ?
#
loop_
_entity_poly.entity_id
_entity_poly.type
_entity_poly.pdbx_seq_one_letter_code
_entity_poly.pdbx_strand_id
1 'polypeptide(L)'
;MFLTRSSAVLAAALSVGITLTAAPASASPVATALQRAEVPGELVLPAQQRAVPRATQILTAGVSGFLWAQEGDDRLLWTDYATGTADALDRRLPAKVSYDVDSGYFRNAASFETGWYGRGSDTVALYEGGDSPHVTLLDKTRAVAEVAVPAGHSYQGTFGDTVLTRTGENDQPQGFHLWRGGAETAVTGLPGGATNISVEDGDARSVILRYKLSPDESGWGRWSIVDLTDGVADPLPDRMDSDDEGYEISGFRLGTDSVLRKRDGRGKQDVLDRNNLTGDFRTVETGPFTYDATYGIVGATLLAVERVWPGNNRYRGQPLWAVPTDLDDPDMTEVMNPAANQVVQAPDGSVLVAGAERYVEHGDLDWGIYRISQGPDGKPQRDRVTAVAPVPAQVHGLALGSGILSTADNSTIYEPSTILGTYRSTWLTTPAPGAAPTVDRSSRDGFVSGRDGNCYNDTADGLRCIAMFADGTGYHGRQKATESGLTMLYANGASAWGPSVDTDEGTPQLVDLSGRYAVVNGFSYGNQNIVEFKPGAAGAVLDHRTPVGAAVWGSTLWSAAQSGGVVTGAQLPGKTAVGSFTTRNGCTPSSLQAVGRWVYWVCKDYWGDVHGAGIYDRTANRTVTAPAGDVLLGDGYLVEHVEAGGLRLIDLHGGLPAGGNHADLPTRTLVSAGELGRSGGSRTSWTVDRFGGGVAYADDEQRVHLVPTGIPAAALTVIDSTVQAGGADWSGSWWLSKPAAAWQLNFRDLGGAVIRTVSGSSARGLLKAGWDGKDSTGKAVADAGFTWSLTAQPADGQGAALTVEGAVSAPATLKSTRKPSITGASAVGSTVKADAGAWTPAATSYAYRWAANGVTIKGATSASYAIPPAMLGKRLTVTVTAKRTGHPSGAATSSASAVIAKGKASTATKKPTVTGKAKVGKTVRASVGTWSPKVTSYRFEWRLNGKVIKGRTGATLKLTSSMRKKKITVTVYARRTGYQDGKATSKAVTVRS
;
A
#
# COMPACT_ATOMS: atom_id res chain seq x y z
N MET A 1 38.69 -19.27 -63.62
CA MET A 1 39.28 -19.27 -64.98
C MET A 1 38.65 -18.11 -65.74
N PHE A 2 39.46 -17.07 -66.05
CA PHE A 2 39.22 -15.84 -66.86
C PHE A 2 38.11 -14.85 -66.44
N LEU A 3 38.24 -13.52 -66.52
CA LEU A 3 39.33 -12.54 -66.54
C LEU A 3 38.65 -11.15 -66.30
N THR A 4 39.23 -10.32 -65.42
CA THR A 4 39.33 -8.83 -65.38
C THR A 4 38.36 -7.84 -66.09
N ARG A 5 37.98 -6.81 -65.29
CA ARG A 5 38.02 -5.32 -65.49
C ARG A 5 37.18 -4.64 -66.60
N SER A 6 36.29 -3.72 -66.22
CA SER A 6 36.54 -2.25 -66.15
C SER A 6 35.24 -1.44 -66.00
N SER A 7 35.38 -0.30 -65.33
CA SER A 7 34.39 0.66 -64.80
C SER A 7 33.52 1.39 -65.82
N ALA A 8 32.32 1.81 -65.39
CA ALA A 8 31.82 3.19 -65.54
C ALA A 8 30.60 3.42 -64.65
N VAL A 9 30.66 4.51 -63.88
CA VAL A 9 29.59 5.06 -63.04
C VAL A 9 28.64 5.87 -63.93
N LEU A 10 27.33 5.65 -63.82
CA LEU A 10 26.34 6.72 -63.97
C LEU A 10 25.05 6.33 -63.22
N ALA A 11 24.58 7.25 -62.38
CA ALA A 11 23.43 7.11 -61.52
C ALA A 11 22.11 6.98 -62.30
N ALA A 12 21.27 6.03 -61.90
CA ALA A 12 19.87 5.97 -62.27
C ALA A 12 19.06 5.59 -61.02
N ALA A 13 18.23 6.53 -60.57
CA ALA A 13 17.21 6.29 -59.57
C ALA A 13 16.13 5.39 -60.20
N LEU A 14 15.95 4.19 -59.63
CA LEU A 14 14.84 3.29 -59.97
C LEU A 14 13.83 3.27 -58.84
N SER A 15 12.65 3.78 -59.18
CA SER A 15 11.38 3.62 -58.51
C SER A 15 11.01 2.13 -58.39
N VAL A 16 10.70 1.68 -57.17
CA VAL A 16 10.01 0.41 -56.93
C VAL A 16 8.63 0.75 -56.39
N GLY A 17 7.61 0.40 -57.17
CA GLY A 17 6.21 0.55 -56.83
C GLY A 17 5.79 -0.45 -55.77
N ILE A 18 5.09 0.05 -54.75
CA ILE A 18 4.29 -0.75 -53.83
C ILE A 18 2.83 -0.50 -54.20
N THR A 19 2.15 -1.54 -54.66
CA THR A 19 0.70 -1.56 -54.88
C THR A 19 -0.01 -1.44 -53.54
N LEU A 20 -0.61 -0.28 -53.26
CA LEU A 20 -1.59 -0.11 -52.19
C LEU A 20 -2.95 -0.65 -52.67
N THR A 21 -3.39 -1.76 -52.10
CA THR A 21 -4.81 -2.12 -52.08
C THR A 21 -5.52 -1.17 -51.12
N ALA A 22 -6.35 -0.28 -51.65
CA ALA A 22 -7.20 0.60 -50.87
C ALA A 22 -8.28 -0.23 -50.16
N ALA A 23 -8.19 -0.32 -48.83
CA ALA A 23 -9.34 -0.64 -47.98
C ALA A 23 -10.16 0.65 -47.80
N PRO A 24 -11.50 0.61 -47.87
CA PRO A 24 -12.29 1.79 -47.56
C PRO A 24 -12.24 2.02 -46.05
N ALA A 25 -11.49 3.05 -45.64
CA ALA A 25 -11.51 3.56 -44.27
C ALA A 25 -12.78 4.40 -44.10
N SER A 26 -13.82 3.81 -43.52
CA SER A 26 -14.91 4.55 -42.89
C SER A 26 -14.39 5.16 -41.59
N ALA A 27 -13.72 6.31 -41.69
CA ALA A 27 -13.38 7.14 -40.56
C ALA A 27 -14.60 8.01 -40.21
N SER A 28 -15.22 7.76 -39.06
CA SER A 28 -16.15 8.69 -38.44
C SER A 28 -15.45 10.06 -38.24
N PRO A 29 -16.15 11.19 -38.31
CA PRO A 29 -15.56 12.48 -38.03
C PRO A 29 -15.30 12.55 -36.52
N VAL A 30 -14.06 12.25 -36.11
CA VAL A 30 -13.57 12.64 -34.80
C VAL A 30 -13.58 14.16 -34.80
N ALA A 31 -14.43 14.75 -33.96
CA ALA A 31 -14.42 16.17 -33.68
C ALA A 31 -12.97 16.60 -33.44
N THR A 32 -12.52 17.62 -34.16
CA THR A 32 -11.21 18.24 -34.00
C THR A 32 -11.12 18.80 -32.58
N ALA A 33 -10.68 17.96 -31.64
CA ALA A 33 -10.19 18.42 -30.35
C ALA A 33 -9.04 19.39 -30.64
N LEU A 34 -9.09 20.57 -30.02
CA LEU A 34 -7.99 21.52 -30.02
C LEU A 34 -6.73 20.77 -29.58
N GLN A 35 -5.88 20.39 -30.54
CA GLN A 35 -4.64 19.69 -30.24
C GLN A 35 -3.69 20.68 -29.56
N ARG A 36 -3.47 20.42 -28.27
CA ARG A 36 -2.50 21.11 -27.42
C ARG A 36 -1.13 21.12 -28.09
N ALA A 37 -0.41 22.23 -27.96
CA ALA A 37 1.02 22.26 -28.24
C ALA A 37 1.72 21.32 -27.25
N GLU A 38 2.35 20.26 -27.75
CA GLU A 38 3.05 19.24 -26.97
C GLU A 38 4.01 19.90 -25.96
N VAL A 39 3.82 19.69 -24.65
CA VAL A 39 4.79 20.18 -23.66
C VAL A 39 6.01 19.28 -23.73
N PRO A 40 7.20 19.81 -24.05
CA PRO A 40 8.40 19.00 -24.16
C PRO A 40 8.67 18.26 -22.85
N GLY A 41 8.81 16.93 -22.91
CA GLY A 41 9.13 16.12 -21.74
C GLY A 41 7.93 15.70 -20.88
N GLU A 42 6.70 15.98 -21.29
CA GLU A 42 5.49 15.52 -20.58
C GLU A 42 5.16 14.06 -20.91
N LEU A 43 4.70 13.32 -19.91
CA LEU A 43 4.09 12.00 -20.08
C LEU A 43 2.60 12.08 -19.76
N VAL A 44 1.75 11.61 -20.68
CA VAL A 44 0.30 11.54 -20.47
C VAL A 44 -0.12 10.08 -20.36
N LEU A 45 -0.67 9.71 -19.20
CA LEU A 45 -1.22 8.38 -18.95
C LEU A 45 -2.71 8.38 -19.32
N PRO A 46 -3.19 7.39 -20.11
CA PRO A 46 -4.60 7.31 -20.46
C PRO A 46 -5.45 7.03 -19.22
N ALA A 47 -6.68 7.56 -19.23
CA ALA A 47 -7.66 7.24 -18.22
C ALA A 47 -7.97 5.74 -18.19
N GLN A 48 -8.25 5.20 -17.00
CA GLN A 48 -8.80 3.85 -16.86
C GLN A 48 -10.29 3.82 -17.23
N GLN A 49 -10.88 2.63 -17.36
CA GLN A 49 -12.32 2.51 -17.55
C GLN A 49 -13.04 2.52 -16.20
N ARG A 50 -14.12 3.30 -16.09
CA ARG A 50 -14.99 3.30 -14.90
C ARG A 50 -15.56 1.90 -14.69
N ALA A 51 -15.58 1.44 -13.44
CA ALA A 51 -16.08 0.12 -13.09
C ALA A 51 -17.55 -0.08 -13.47
N VAL A 52 -18.36 0.97 -13.30
CA VAL A 52 -19.75 1.03 -13.75
C VAL A 52 -19.78 1.41 -15.23
N PRO A 53 -20.36 0.56 -16.10
CA PRO A 53 -20.44 0.83 -17.53
C PRO A 53 -21.13 2.16 -17.86
N ARG A 54 -20.97 2.60 -19.11
CA ARG A 54 -21.68 3.79 -19.60
C ARG A 54 -23.19 3.54 -19.56
N ALA A 55 -23.92 4.42 -18.89
CA ALA A 55 -25.36 4.31 -18.88
C ALA A 55 -25.93 4.57 -20.28
N THR A 56 -26.80 3.68 -20.74
CA THR A 56 -27.30 3.62 -22.11
C THR A 56 -28.83 3.61 -22.08
N GLN A 57 -29.46 4.39 -22.95
CA GLN A 57 -30.90 4.44 -23.14
C GLN A 57 -31.23 4.00 -24.57
N ILE A 58 -31.73 2.79 -24.75
CA ILE A 58 -32.35 2.34 -25.99
C ILE A 58 -33.76 2.93 -26.01
N LEU A 59 -34.01 3.89 -26.90
CA LEU A 59 -35.24 4.68 -26.90
C LEU A 59 -36.35 4.01 -27.70
N THR A 60 -35.99 3.45 -28.85
CA THR A 60 -36.93 2.69 -29.69
C THR A 60 -36.19 1.70 -30.58
N ALA A 61 -36.88 0.61 -30.94
CA ALA A 61 -36.39 -0.42 -31.82
C ALA A 61 -37.33 -0.55 -33.03
N GLY A 62 -36.74 -0.53 -34.21
CA GLY A 62 -37.38 -0.76 -35.49
C GLY A 62 -36.99 -2.10 -36.10
N VAL A 63 -37.35 -2.27 -37.37
CA VAL A 63 -37.11 -3.48 -38.18
C VAL A 63 -35.67 -3.52 -38.67
N SER A 64 -35.10 -2.39 -39.08
CA SER A 64 -33.73 -2.33 -39.62
C SER A 64 -32.70 -1.75 -38.65
N GLY A 65 -33.14 -1.10 -37.57
CA GLY A 65 -32.24 -0.52 -36.60
C GLY A 65 -32.95 -0.02 -35.36
N PHE A 66 -32.26 0.78 -34.56
CA PHE A 66 -32.78 1.29 -33.30
C PHE A 66 -32.21 2.67 -32.97
N LEU A 67 -32.98 3.46 -32.23
CA LEU A 67 -32.56 4.77 -31.72
C LEU A 67 -32.13 4.64 -30.27
N TRP A 68 -31.00 5.26 -29.92
CA TRP A 68 -30.50 5.27 -28.56
C TRP A 68 -29.75 6.55 -28.20
N ALA A 69 -29.57 6.76 -26.90
CA ALA A 69 -28.74 7.80 -26.33
C ALA A 69 -27.85 7.21 -25.23
N GLN A 70 -26.79 7.92 -24.86
CA GLN A 70 -25.84 7.44 -23.86
C GLN A 70 -25.29 8.58 -23.02
N GLU A 71 -24.94 8.26 -21.78
CA GLU A 71 -24.28 9.17 -20.84
C GLU A 71 -23.13 9.93 -21.49
N GLY A 72 -23.00 11.23 -21.20
CA GLY A 72 -21.96 12.12 -21.71
C GLY A 72 -22.17 12.63 -23.14
N ASP A 73 -23.20 12.15 -23.84
CA ASP A 73 -23.57 12.57 -25.20
C ASP A 73 -24.94 13.27 -25.18
N ASP A 74 -25.13 14.26 -26.05
CA ASP A 74 -26.41 14.95 -26.26
C ASP A 74 -27.06 14.57 -27.60
N ARG A 75 -26.40 13.73 -28.40
CA ARG A 75 -26.92 13.27 -29.68
C ARG A 75 -27.85 12.07 -29.51
N LEU A 76 -28.86 12.00 -30.37
CA LEU A 76 -29.65 10.80 -30.60
C LEU A 76 -28.98 10.00 -31.72
N LEU A 77 -28.77 8.71 -31.49
CA LEU A 77 -28.01 7.84 -32.39
C LEU A 77 -28.92 6.77 -32.96
N TRP A 78 -29.07 6.75 -34.29
CA TRP A 78 -29.70 5.64 -35.00
C TRP A 78 -28.64 4.61 -35.39
N THR A 79 -28.81 3.35 -35.02
CA THR A 79 -27.88 2.26 -35.37
C THR A 79 -28.57 1.19 -36.20
N ASP A 80 -28.01 0.91 -37.37
CA ASP A 80 -28.50 -0.12 -38.28
C ASP A 80 -28.01 -1.52 -37.86
N TYR A 81 -28.90 -2.51 -37.83
CA TYR A 81 -28.58 -3.86 -37.37
C TYR A 81 -27.57 -4.57 -38.27
N ALA A 82 -27.63 -4.33 -39.59
CA ALA A 82 -26.80 -5.04 -40.55
C ALA A 82 -25.34 -4.53 -40.53
N THR A 83 -25.15 -3.24 -40.28
CA THR A 83 -23.82 -2.61 -40.31
C THR A 83 -23.23 -2.35 -38.93
N GLY A 84 -24.05 -2.27 -37.88
CA GLY A 84 -23.65 -1.84 -36.53
C GLY A 84 -23.20 -0.38 -36.45
N THR A 85 -23.36 0.39 -37.54
CA THR A 85 -22.91 1.78 -37.64
C THR A 85 -23.97 2.71 -37.07
N ALA A 86 -23.53 3.69 -36.27
CA ALA A 86 -24.39 4.67 -35.64
C ALA A 86 -24.31 6.02 -36.36
N ASP A 87 -25.45 6.52 -36.82
CA ASP A 87 -25.62 7.84 -37.39
C ASP A 87 -26.32 8.76 -36.38
N ALA A 88 -25.74 9.94 -36.15
CA ALA A 88 -26.35 10.93 -35.27
C ALA A 88 -27.47 11.67 -36.02
N LEU A 89 -28.61 11.86 -35.35
CA LEU A 89 -29.66 12.76 -35.83
C LEU A 89 -29.18 14.21 -35.69
N ASP A 90 -29.67 15.09 -36.57
CA ASP A 90 -29.39 16.53 -36.50
C ASP A 90 -29.92 17.15 -35.21
N ARG A 91 -31.05 16.63 -34.70
CA ARG A 91 -31.65 17.07 -33.44
C ARG A 91 -30.86 16.55 -32.25
N ARG A 92 -30.49 17.48 -31.36
CA ARG A 92 -29.85 17.18 -30.07
C ARG A 92 -30.82 17.26 -28.91
N LEU A 93 -30.50 16.55 -27.84
CA LEU A 93 -31.13 16.71 -26.53
C LEU A 93 -30.80 18.08 -25.93
N PRO A 94 -31.66 18.64 -25.06
CA PRO A 94 -31.41 19.93 -24.41
C PRO A 94 -30.15 19.95 -23.54
N ALA A 95 -29.74 18.79 -23.03
CA ALA A 95 -28.53 18.59 -22.27
C ALA A 95 -27.97 17.18 -22.55
N LYS A 96 -26.67 16.99 -22.30
CA LYS A 96 -26.05 15.66 -22.34
C LYS A 96 -26.72 14.74 -21.34
N VAL A 97 -26.92 13.48 -21.73
CA VAL A 97 -27.39 12.45 -20.80
C VAL A 97 -26.39 12.34 -19.64
N SER A 98 -26.88 12.30 -18.41
CA SER A 98 -26.05 12.17 -17.22
C SER A 98 -26.64 11.12 -16.28
N TYR A 99 -25.75 10.28 -15.73
CA TYR A 99 -26.12 9.17 -14.88
C TYR A 99 -25.45 9.31 -13.52
N ASP A 100 -26.25 9.27 -12.47
CA ASP A 100 -25.77 9.25 -11.11
C ASP A 100 -25.60 7.80 -10.66
N VAL A 101 -24.34 7.38 -10.62
CA VAL A 101 -23.98 6.01 -10.25
C VAL A 101 -24.42 5.67 -8.82
N ASP A 102 -24.48 6.64 -7.91
CA ASP A 102 -24.81 6.37 -6.50
C ASP A 102 -26.30 6.16 -6.29
N SER A 103 -27.13 6.99 -6.91
CA SER A 103 -28.58 6.87 -6.83
C SER A 103 -29.15 5.86 -7.83
N GLY A 104 -28.39 5.51 -8.88
CA GLY A 104 -28.83 4.61 -9.94
C GLY A 104 -29.87 5.24 -10.87
N TYR A 105 -29.93 6.57 -10.94
CA TYR A 105 -30.88 7.32 -11.76
C TYR A 105 -30.17 8.21 -12.77
N PHE A 106 -30.82 8.39 -13.92
CA PHE A 106 -30.46 9.46 -14.84
C PHE A 106 -30.92 10.80 -14.28
N ARG A 107 -30.07 11.82 -14.37
CA ARG A 107 -30.42 13.20 -13.97
C ARG A 107 -30.91 14.01 -15.16
N ASN A 108 -30.14 13.98 -16.24
CA ASN A 108 -30.55 14.45 -17.55
C ASN A 108 -30.64 13.22 -18.45
N ALA A 109 -31.74 13.08 -19.17
CA ALA A 109 -31.97 11.93 -20.03
C ALA A 109 -32.86 12.32 -21.21
N ALA A 110 -32.82 11.50 -22.25
CA ALA A 110 -33.89 11.48 -23.24
C ALA A 110 -35.21 11.09 -22.55
N SER A 111 -36.34 11.54 -23.10
CA SER A 111 -37.66 11.19 -22.55
C SER A 111 -37.81 9.68 -22.40
N PHE A 112 -38.32 9.26 -21.23
CA PHE A 112 -38.64 7.86 -20.94
C PHE A 112 -40.10 7.51 -21.27
N GLU A 113 -40.88 8.47 -21.74
CA GLU A 113 -42.27 8.23 -22.12
C GLU A 113 -42.33 7.28 -23.33
N THR A 114 -43.07 6.19 -23.17
CA THR A 114 -43.19 5.17 -24.21
C THR A 114 -43.77 5.79 -25.49
N GLY A 115 -43.10 5.58 -26.62
CA GLY A 115 -43.53 6.13 -27.92
C GLY A 115 -43.09 7.58 -28.17
N TRP A 116 -42.45 8.27 -27.23
CA TRP A 116 -42.01 9.67 -27.41
C TRP A 116 -41.10 9.87 -28.62
N TYR A 117 -40.24 8.88 -28.91
CA TYR A 117 -39.35 8.88 -30.07
C TYR A 117 -39.81 7.94 -31.18
N GLY A 118 -41.07 7.51 -31.17
CA GLY A 118 -41.59 6.43 -32.02
C GLY A 118 -41.45 5.06 -31.36
N ARG A 119 -42.33 4.10 -31.71
CA ARG A 119 -42.23 2.70 -31.27
C ARG A 119 -42.80 1.72 -32.29
N GLY A 120 -42.19 0.55 -32.40
CA GLY A 120 -42.70 -0.54 -33.23
C GLY A 120 -42.42 -0.42 -34.73
N SER A 121 -41.56 0.51 -35.17
CA SER A 121 -41.16 0.65 -36.59
C SER A 121 -39.81 1.37 -36.72
N ASP A 122 -39.33 1.56 -37.95
CA ASP A 122 -38.14 2.37 -38.25
C ASP A 122 -38.38 3.89 -38.18
N THR A 123 -39.62 4.31 -37.86
CA THR A 123 -40.00 5.71 -37.73
C THR A 123 -39.50 6.29 -36.41
N VAL A 124 -38.68 7.34 -36.47
CA VAL A 124 -38.31 8.16 -35.33
C VAL A 124 -39.20 9.39 -35.27
N ALA A 125 -39.79 9.65 -34.10
CA ALA A 125 -40.61 10.84 -33.86
C ALA A 125 -39.83 11.91 -33.09
N LEU A 126 -39.91 13.16 -33.54
CA LEU A 126 -39.36 14.33 -32.85
C LEU A 126 -40.47 15.34 -32.64
N TYR A 127 -40.97 15.43 -31.40
CA TYR A 127 -41.97 16.43 -31.03
C TYR A 127 -41.33 17.79 -30.78
N GLU A 128 -41.89 18.81 -31.40
CA GLU A 128 -41.57 20.21 -31.16
C GLU A 128 -42.79 20.93 -30.59
N GLY A 129 -42.64 21.51 -29.39
CA GLY A 129 -43.64 22.39 -28.80
C GLY A 129 -43.49 23.84 -29.27
N GLY A 130 -44.34 24.73 -28.75
CA GLY A 130 -44.30 26.18 -29.03
C GLY A 130 -45.57 26.68 -29.71
N ASP A 131 -45.44 27.73 -30.53
CA ASP A 131 -46.58 28.40 -31.18
C ASP A 131 -47.23 27.55 -32.29
N SER A 132 -46.49 26.59 -32.86
CA SER A 132 -46.99 25.63 -33.85
C SER A 132 -46.48 24.23 -33.48
N PRO A 133 -47.11 23.57 -32.49
CA PRO A 133 -46.65 22.28 -32.03
C PRO A 133 -46.88 21.21 -33.10
N HIS A 134 -45.87 20.40 -33.36
CA HIS A 134 -45.89 19.38 -34.41
C HIS A 134 -44.92 18.24 -34.09
N VAL A 135 -45.10 17.11 -34.76
CA VAL A 135 -44.20 15.96 -34.69
C VAL A 135 -43.57 15.75 -36.05
N THR A 136 -42.25 15.83 -36.12
CA THR A 136 -41.48 15.43 -37.31
C THR A 136 -41.25 13.93 -37.27
N LEU A 137 -41.66 13.22 -38.32
CA LEU A 137 -41.41 11.79 -38.50
C LEU A 137 -40.22 11.59 -39.44
N LEU A 138 -39.22 10.85 -38.96
CA LEU A 138 -38.03 10.48 -39.70
C LEU A 138 -38.08 8.99 -40.06
N ASP A 139 -37.71 8.66 -41.29
CA ASP A 139 -37.26 7.33 -41.69
C ASP A 139 -35.78 7.21 -41.34
N LYS A 140 -35.47 6.51 -40.24
CA LYS A 140 -34.15 6.48 -39.60
C LYS A 140 -33.70 7.89 -39.19
N THR A 141 -32.93 8.57 -40.04
CA THR A 141 -32.39 9.92 -39.83
C THR A 141 -32.99 10.96 -40.77
N ARG A 142 -33.76 10.55 -41.78
CA ARG A 142 -34.26 11.42 -42.85
C ARG A 142 -35.73 11.77 -42.61
N ALA A 143 -36.06 13.07 -42.61
CA ALA A 143 -37.45 13.51 -42.49
C ALA A 143 -38.32 13.03 -43.67
N VAL A 144 -39.49 12.48 -43.35
CA VAL A 144 -40.45 11.94 -44.33
C VAL A 144 -41.86 12.50 -44.17
N ALA A 145 -42.25 12.95 -42.98
CA ALA A 145 -43.55 13.56 -42.74
C ALA A 145 -43.53 14.51 -41.54
N GLU A 146 -44.50 15.42 -41.50
CA GLU A 146 -44.76 16.29 -40.35
C GLU A 146 -46.25 16.19 -40.00
N VAL A 147 -46.56 15.99 -38.73
CA VAL A 147 -47.92 15.88 -38.22
C VAL A 147 -48.17 16.99 -37.22
N ALA A 148 -49.07 17.92 -37.57
CA ALA A 148 -49.45 19.00 -36.67
C ALA A 148 -50.15 18.45 -35.42
N VAL A 149 -49.80 19.00 -34.25
CA VAL A 149 -50.54 18.77 -33.01
C VAL A 149 -51.54 19.92 -32.86
N PRO A 150 -52.86 19.70 -32.99
CA PRO A 150 -53.82 20.79 -32.98
C PRO A 150 -53.85 21.55 -31.64
N ALA A 151 -54.30 22.80 -31.67
CA ALA A 151 -54.46 23.60 -30.46
C ALA A 151 -55.40 22.90 -29.47
N GLY A 152 -55.00 22.83 -28.19
CA GLY A 152 -55.73 22.11 -27.14
C GLY A 152 -55.41 20.61 -27.05
N HIS A 153 -54.57 20.09 -27.95
CA HIS A 153 -54.05 18.73 -27.88
C HIS A 153 -52.65 18.71 -27.26
N SER A 154 -52.33 17.61 -26.59
CA SER A 154 -50.99 17.28 -26.09
C SER A 154 -50.49 16.00 -26.77
N TYR A 155 -49.22 15.97 -27.18
CA TYR A 155 -48.58 14.79 -27.75
C TYR A 155 -48.45 13.68 -26.70
N GLN A 156 -48.74 12.42 -27.07
CA GLN A 156 -48.68 11.26 -26.18
C GLN A 156 -47.78 10.13 -26.69
N GLY A 157 -47.18 10.29 -27.89
CA GLY A 157 -46.32 9.28 -28.49
C GLY A 157 -46.66 8.99 -29.95
N THR A 158 -45.75 8.32 -30.64
CA THR A 158 -45.90 7.84 -32.00
C THR A 158 -45.68 6.32 -32.04
N PHE A 159 -46.56 5.61 -32.72
CA PHE A 159 -46.59 4.16 -32.78
C PHE A 159 -46.75 3.71 -34.23
N GLY A 160 -45.73 3.05 -34.78
CA GLY A 160 -45.60 2.95 -36.23
C GLY A 160 -45.42 4.33 -36.85
N ASP A 161 -46.35 4.72 -37.72
CA ASP A 161 -46.48 6.04 -38.32
C ASP A 161 -47.66 6.85 -37.73
N THR A 162 -48.34 6.32 -36.71
CA THR A 162 -49.52 6.93 -36.10
C THR A 162 -49.14 7.78 -34.91
N VAL A 163 -49.47 9.07 -34.95
CA VAL A 163 -49.27 9.99 -33.82
C VAL A 163 -50.49 9.95 -32.91
N LEU A 164 -50.29 9.72 -31.61
CA LEU A 164 -51.32 9.77 -30.59
C LEU A 164 -51.27 11.13 -29.88
N THR A 165 -52.42 11.81 -29.82
CA THR A 165 -52.59 13.02 -29.02
C THR A 165 -53.79 12.92 -28.10
N ARG A 166 -53.88 13.83 -27.13
CA ARG A 166 -54.96 13.88 -26.15
C ARG A 166 -55.47 15.31 -25.97
N THR A 167 -56.77 15.46 -25.76
CA THR A 167 -57.39 16.72 -25.33
C THR A 167 -57.65 16.74 -23.82
N GLY A 168 -57.66 17.92 -23.21
CA GLY A 168 -57.84 18.09 -21.76
C GLY A 168 -56.57 17.90 -20.93
N GLU A 169 -56.70 18.04 -19.61
CA GLU A 169 -55.60 17.92 -18.64
C GLU A 169 -55.20 16.45 -18.39
N ASN A 170 -54.03 16.22 -17.80
CA ASN A 170 -53.48 14.86 -17.62
C ASN A 170 -54.36 13.99 -16.71
N ASP A 171 -54.90 14.58 -15.65
CA ASP A 171 -55.77 13.96 -14.67
C ASP A 171 -57.23 13.91 -15.13
N GLN A 172 -57.66 14.80 -16.04
CA GLN A 172 -59.02 14.87 -16.58
C GLN A 172 -59.03 14.94 -18.12
N PRO A 173 -58.70 13.83 -18.80
CA PRO A 173 -58.64 13.82 -20.26
C PRO A 173 -60.03 13.85 -20.88
N GLN A 174 -60.19 14.62 -21.95
CA GLN A 174 -61.44 14.79 -22.68
C GLN A 174 -61.58 13.82 -23.86
N GLY A 175 -60.45 13.36 -24.42
CA GLY A 175 -60.42 12.41 -25.53
C GLY A 175 -59.00 12.12 -26.00
N PHE A 176 -58.82 10.98 -26.67
CA PHE A 176 -57.58 10.58 -27.34
C PHE A 176 -57.81 10.50 -28.85
N HIS A 177 -56.80 10.83 -29.62
CA HIS A 177 -56.91 11.05 -31.07
C HIS A 177 -55.70 10.47 -31.78
N LEU A 178 -55.94 9.64 -32.79
CA LEU A 178 -54.93 9.06 -33.67
C LEU A 178 -54.80 9.90 -34.94
N TRP A 179 -53.57 10.17 -35.36
CA TRP A 179 -53.26 10.99 -36.53
C TRP A 179 -52.39 10.20 -37.51
N ARG A 180 -52.88 9.98 -38.73
CA ARG A 180 -52.19 9.27 -39.81
C ARG A 180 -52.22 10.12 -41.08
N GLY A 181 -51.06 10.56 -41.56
CA GLY A 181 -50.98 11.43 -42.75
C GLY A 181 -51.86 12.69 -42.66
N GLY A 182 -52.07 13.21 -41.45
CA GLY A 182 -52.96 14.36 -41.16
C GLY A 182 -54.45 14.04 -40.99
N ALA A 183 -54.88 12.79 -41.21
CA ALA A 183 -56.24 12.35 -40.94
C ALA A 183 -56.41 11.95 -39.46
N GLU A 184 -57.49 12.41 -38.85
CA GLU A 184 -57.84 12.14 -37.45
C GLU A 184 -58.74 10.91 -37.31
N THR A 185 -58.52 10.10 -36.28
CA THR A 185 -59.44 9.05 -35.81
C THR A 185 -59.54 9.14 -34.29
N ALA A 186 -60.73 9.39 -33.75
CA ALA A 186 -60.95 9.45 -32.30
C ALA A 186 -60.86 8.06 -31.67
N VAL A 187 -60.22 7.96 -30.50
CA VAL A 187 -60.19 6.74 -29.71
C VAL A 187 -61.53 6.57 -29.00
N THR A 188 -62.14 5.40 -29.13
CA THR A 188 -63.45 5.05 -28.54
C THR A 188 -63.34 3.78 -27.69
N GLY A 189 -64.36 3.46 -26.90
CA GLY A 189 -64.37 2.23 -26.07
C GLY A 189 -63.76 2.36 -24.67
N LEU A 190 -63.08 3.48 -24.37
CA LEU A 190 -62.62 3.77 -23.01
C LEU A 190 -63.81 3.95 -22.04
N PRO A 191 -63.75 3.42 -20.80
CA PRO A 191 -64.84 3.56 -19.84
C PRO A 191 -65.12 5.01 -19.46
N GLY A 192 -66.40 5.34 -19.26
CA GLY A 192 -66.80 6.66 -18.75
C GLY A 192 -66.24 6.91 -17.34
N GLY A 193 -65.65 8.09 -17.12
CA GLY A 193 -65.00 8.45 -15.85
C GLY A 193 -63.52 8.06 -15.74
N ALA A 194 -62.91 7.55 -16.82
CA ALA A 194 -61.48 7.29 -16.85
C ALA A 194 -60.67 8.59 -16.69
N THR A 195 -59.74 8.58 -15.74
CA THR A 195 -58.88 9.69 -15.32
C THR A 195 -57.43 9.23 -15.27
N ASN A 196 -56.49 10.18 -15.20
CA ASN A 196 -55.05 9.90 -15.12
C ASN A 196 -54.56 8.91 -16.20
N ILE A 197 -55.01 9.12 -17.45
CA ILE A 197 -54.76 8.20 -18.55
C ILE A 197 -53.34 8.45 -19.08
N SER A 198 -52.53 7.39 -19.16
CA SER A 198 -51.16 7.43 -19.65
C SER A 198 -50.88 6.26 -20.59
N VAL A 199 -49.95 6.46 -21.53
CA VAL A 199 -49.43 5.38 -22.36
C VAL A 199 -48.51 4.51 -21.50
N GLU A 200 -48.80 3.22 -21.46
CA GLU A 200 -47.93 2.26 -20.80
C GLU A 200 -46.97 1.57 -21.77
N ASP A 201 -47.52 1.03 -22.85
CA ASP A 201 -46.78 0.29 -23.87
C ASP A 201 -47.44 0.46 -25.24
N GLY A 202 -46.75 0.19 -26.34
CA GLY A 202 -47.35 0.28 -27.67
C GLY A 202 -46.42 -0.12 -28.81
N ASP A 203 -46.97 -0.46 -29.96
CA ASP A 203 -46.23 -0.72 -31.19
C ASP A 203 -47.04 -0.29 -32.40
N ALA A 204 -46.61 -0.62 -33.62
CA ALA A 204 -47.29 -0.21 -34.84
C ALA A 204 -48.74 -0.74 -35.00
N ARG A 205 -49.19 -1.69 -34.17
CA ARG A 205 -50.53 -2.27 -34.21
C ARG A 205 -51.44 -1.73 -33.10
N SER A 206 -50.92 -1.56 -31.89
CA SER A 206 -51.77 -1.15 -30.75
C SER A 206 -51.03 -0.35 -29.69
N VAL A 207 -51.79 0.37 -28.88
CA VAL A 207 -51.30 1.11 -27.69
C VAL A 207 -52.02 0.65 -26.44
N ILE A 208 -51.29 0.33 -25.38
CA ILE A 208 -51.83 0.08 -24.06
C ILE A 208 -51.93 1.40 -23.29
N LEU A 209 -53.14 1.73 -22.87
CA LEU A 209 -53.43 2.86 -22.00
C LEU A 209 -53.71 2.37 -20.58
N ARG A 210 -53.05 3.00 -19.60
CA ARG A 210 -53.31 2.83 -18.16
C ARG A 210 -54.15 4.01 -17.65
N TYR A 211 -55.16 3.74 -16.84
CA TYR A 211 -56.08 4.75 -16.31
C TYR A 211 -56.62 4.39 -14.93
N LYS A 212 -57.36 5.33 -14.31
CA LYS A 212 -58.15 5.12 -13.09
C LYS A 212 -59.62 5.45 -13.34
N LEU A 213 -60.54 4.75 -12.68
CA LEU A 213 -61.99 5.01 -12.76
C LEU A 213 -62.49 5.95 -11.66
N SER A 214 -61.71 6.12 -10.60
CA SER A 214 -61.94 7.17 -9.61
C SER A 214 -60.61 7.74 -9.10
N PRO A 215 -60.56 9.03 -8.69
CA PRO A 215 -59.36 9.62 -8.10
C PRO A 215 -58.88 8.88 -6.84
N ASP A 216 -59.83 8.31 -6.09
CA ASP A 216 -59.60 7.59 -4.83
C ASP A 216 -59.32 6.08 -5.02
N GLU A 217 -59.28 5.59 -6.27
CA GLU A 217 -58.99 4.18 -6.56
C GLU A 217 -57.60 3.79 -6.01
N SER A 218 -57.59 2.87 -5.04
CA SER A 218 -56.41 2.16 -4.54
C SER A 218 -55.90 1.17 -5.61
N GLY A 219 -54.60 0.87 -5.61
CA GLY A 219 -54.00 -0.07 -6.57
C GLY A 219 -53.28 0.58 -7.77
N TRP A 220 -52.73 -0.26 -8.65
CA TRP A 220 -51.93 0.17 -9.80
C TRP A 220 -52.78 0.77 -10.94
N GLY A 221 -54.09 0.52 -11.01
CA GLY A 221 -55.00 1.13 -11.98
C GLY A 221 -55.75 0.10 -12.81
N ARG A 222 -56.21 0.54 -13.99
CA ARG A 222 -56.95 -0.21 -15.01
C ARG A 222 -56.29 -0.05 -16.38
N TRP A 223 -56.51 -1.01 -17.27
CA TRP A 223 -55.84 -1.03 -18.57
C TRP A 223 -56.78 -1.33 -19.74
N SER A 224 -56.50 -0.71 -20.88
CA SER A 224 -57.12 -1.02 -22.16
C SER A 224 -56.08 -1.02 -23.26
N ILE A 225 -56.31 -1.81 -24.30
CA ILE A 225 -55.50 -1.84 -25.51
C ILE A 225 -56.30 -1.24 -26.66
N VAL A 226 -55.71 -0.26 -27.34
CA VAL A 226 -56.30 0.47 -28.46
C VAL A 226 -55.73 -0.09 -29.75
N ASP A 227 -56.59 -0.58 -30.65
CA ASP A 227 -56.16 -0.93 -32.01
C ASP A 227 -55.94 0.37 -32.79
N LEU A 228 -54.73 0.53 -33.35
CA LEU A 228 -54.37 1.76 -34.05
C LEU A 228 -55.06 1.91 -35.40
N THR A 229 -55.69 0.88 -35.93
CA THR A 229 -56.38 0.87 -37.23
C THR A 229 -57.73 1.56 -37.15
N ASP A 230 -58.54 1.23 -36.16
CA ASP A 230 -59.91 1.74 -35.99
C ASP A 230 -60.10 2.63 -34.76
N GLY A 231 -59.11 2.69 -33.86
CA GLY A 231 -59.16 3.50 -32.64
C GLY A 231 -60.05 2.92 -31.53
N VAL A 232 -60.42 1.64 -31.61
CA VAL A 232 -61.26 0.99 -30.59
C VAL A 232 -60.38 0.50 -29.44
N ALA A 233 -60.76 0.87 -28.21
CA ALA A 233 -60.13 0.42 -26.97
C ALA A 233 -60.89 -0.76 -26.36
N ASP A 234 -60.18 -1.87 -26.15
CA ASP A 234 -60.69 -3.06 -25.46
C ASP A 234 -60.07 -3.18 -24.06
N PRO A 235 -60.85 -3.54 -23.02
CA PRO A 235 -60.32 -3.71 -21.68
C PRO A 235 -59.36 -4.89 -21.59
N LEU A 236 -58.24 -4.72 -20.88
CA LEU A 236 -57.31 -5.80 -20.56
C LEU A 236 -57.70 -6.47 -19.23
N PRO A 237 -57.43 -7.77 -19.07
CA PRO A 237 -57.76 -8.51 -17.84
C PRO A 237 -56.80 -8.15 -16.69
N ASP A 238 -57.13 -7.07 -16.01
CA ASP A 238 -56.29 -6.36 -15.04
C ASP A 238 -56.48 -6.77 -13.57
N ARG A 239 -57.21 -7.87 -13.33
CA ARG A 239 -57.46 -8.45 -12.00
C ARG A 239 -57.30 -9.97 -12.05
N MET A 240 -56.84 -10.60 -10.96
CA MET A 240 -56.90 -12.06 -10.83
C MET A 240 -58.22 -12.48 -10.20
N ASP A 241 -58.60 -11.83 -9.09
CA ASP A 241 -59.92 -11.96 -8.46
C ASP A 241 -60.75 -10.68 -8.66
N SER A 242 -62.05 -10.83 -8.93
CA SER A 242 -62.96 -9.68 -9.19
C SER A 242 -63.13 -8.76 -7.98
N ASP A 243 -62.76 -9.22 -6.79
CA ASP A 243 -62.99 -8.56 -5.50
C ASP A 243 -61.71 -7.91 -4.94
N ASP A 244 -60.55 -8.05 -5.60
CA ASP A 244 -59.27 -7.47 -5.15
C ASP A 244 -59.11 -5.99 -5.59
N GLU A 245 -58.51 -5.19 -4.71
CA GLU A 245 -58.25 -3.75 -4.89
C GLU A 245 -57.14 -3.42 -5.92
N GLY A 246 -56.60 -4.41 -6.65
CA GLY A 246 -55.78 -4.14 -7.85
C GLY A 246 -54.29 -3.97 -7.59
N TYR A 247 -53.78 -4.55 -6.51
CA TYR A 247 -52.34 -4.67 -6.28
C TYR A 247 -51.74 -5.92 -6.93
N GLU A 248 -52.54 -6.88 -7.38
CA GLU A 248 -52.01 -8.14 -7.94
C GLU A 248 -51.30 -7.96 -9.30
N ILE A 249 -51.76 -6.98 -10.09
CA ILE A 249 -51.24 -6.68 -11.44
C ILE A 249 -50.58 -5.31 -11.43
N SER A 250 -49.32 -5.26 -11.88
CA SER A 250 -48.48 -4.05 -11.86
C SER A 250 -48.28 -3.41 -13.24
N GLY A 251 -48.76 -4.05 -14.31
CA GLY A 251 -48.69 -3.49 -15.66
C GLY A 251 -48.80 -4.52 -16.78
N PHE A 252 -48.61 -4.06 -18.02
CA PHE A 252 -48.63 -4.88 -19.23
C PHE A 252 -47.50 -4.53 -20.20
N ARG A 253 -47.04 -5.51 -20.99
CA ARG A 253 -46.06 -5.31 -22.07
C ARG A 253 -46.49 -6.05 -23.33
N LEU A 254 -46.24 -5.45 -24.49
CA LEU A 254 -46.53 -6.05 -25.79
C LEU A 254 -45.32 -6.83 -26.30
N GLY A 255 -45.57 -8.07 -26.71
CA GLY A 255 -44.75 -8.79 -27.68
C GLY A 255 -45.44 -8.78 -29.05
N THR A 256 -44.80 -9.38 -30.05
CA THR A 256 -45.36 -9.45 -31.43
C THR A 256 -46.75 -10.07 -31.44
N ASP A 257 -46.88 -11.28 -30.89
CA ASP A 257 -48.13 -12.06 -30.89
C ASP A 257 -48.71 -12.29 -29.49
N SER A 258 -48.13 -11.65 -28.46
CA SER A 258 -48.49 -11.89 -27.07
C SER A 258 -48.62 -10.61 -26.26
N VAL A 259 -49.40 -10.66 -25.19
CA VAL A 259 -49.46 -9.61 -24.16
C VAL A 259 -48.97 -10.20 -22.84
N LEU A 260 -47.91 -9.63 -22.27
CA LEU A 260 -47.45 -9.94 -20.92
C LEU A 260 -48.27 -9.15 -19.92
N ARG A 261 -48.91 -9.82 -18.98
CA ARG A 261 -49.52 -9.22 -17.80
C ARG A 261 -48.57 -9.39 -16.61
N LYS A 262 -48.09 -8.27 -16.08
CA LYS A 262 -47.14 -8.23 -14.98
C LYS A 262 -47.84 -8.42 -13.64
N ARG A 263 -47.41 -9.37 -12.81
CA ARG A 263 -47.86 -9.49 -11.42
C ARG A 263 -46.94 -8.70 -10.47
N ASP A 264 -47.50 -8.18 -9.38
CA ASP A 264 -46.78 -7.41 -8.34
C ASP A 264 -46.08 -8.31 -7.30
N GLY A 265 -46.58 -9.54 -7.13
CA GLY A 265 -45.96 -10.56 -6.28
C GLY A 265 -44.67 -11.13 -6.87
N ARG A 266 -43.82 -11.74 -6.03
CA ARG A 266 -42.59 -12.40 -6.49
C ARG A 266 -42.92 -13.65 -7.32
N GLY A 267 -42.20 -13.80 -8.43
CA GLY A 267 -41.98 -15.10 -9.06
C GLY A 267 -43.01 -15.62 -10.05
N LYS A 268 -44.02 -14.85 -10.47
CA LYS A 268 -44.96 -15.28 -11.52
C LYS A 268 -45.37 -14.15 -12.47
N GLN A 269 -45.51 -14.44 -13.76
CA GLN A 269 -46.03 -13.51 -14.77
C GLN A 269 -47.03 -14.23 -15.67
N ASP A 270 -47.95 -13.53 -16.33
CA ASP A 270 -48.92 -14.17 -17.25
C ASP A 270 -48.71 -13.74 -18.69
N VAL A 271 -48.77 -14.69 -19.61
CA VAL A 271 -48.70 -14.44 -21.06
C VAL A 271 -50.06 -14.75 -21.68
N LEU A 272 -50.58 -13.81 -22.47
CA LEU A 272 -51.82 -13.93 -23.24
C LEU A 272 -51.53 -13.94 -24.74
N ASP A 273 -52.37 -14.62 -25.51
CA ASP A 273 -52.44 -14.44 -26.97
C ASP A 273 -53.03 -13.07 -27.28
N ARG A 274 -52.31 -12.27 -28.08
CA ARG A 274 -52.71 -10.92 -28.43
C ARG A 274 -53.98 -10.84 -29.28
N ASN A 275 -54.33 -11.92 -29.97
CA ASN A 275 -55.56 -12.03 -30.76
C ASN A 275 -56.72 -12.63 -29.94
N ASN A 276 -56.49 -13.05 -28.70
CA ASN A 276 -57.51 -13.63 -27.82
C ASN A 276 -57.31 -13.18 -26.36
N LEU A 277 -57.61 -11.91 -26.09
CA LEU A 277 -57.38 -11.27 -24.79
C LEU A 277 -58.34 -11.74 -23.67
N THR A 278 -59.40 -12.45 -24.03
CA THR A 278 -60.37 -13.05 -23.09
C THR A 278 -60.14 -14.55 -22.87
N GLY A 279 -59.11 -15.12 -23.50
CA GLY A 279 -58.72 -16.52 -23.34
C GLY A 279 -57.98 -16.82 -22.02
N ASP A 280 -57.62 -18.09 -21.83
CA ASP A 280 -56.88 -18.53 -20.65
C ASP A 280 -55.47 -17.93 -20.60
N PHE A 281 -55.05 -17.55 -19.39
CA PHE A 281 -53.69 -17.08 -19.13
C PHE A 281 -52.72 -18.24 -19.08
N ARG A 282 -51.51 -17.97 -19.57
CA ARG A 282 -50.37 -18.80 -19.30
C ARG A 282 -49.51 -18.22 -18.20
N THR A 283 -49.56 -18.80 -17.01
CA THR A 283 -48.70 -18.38 -15.90
C THR A 283 -47.30 -18.98 -16.04
N VAL A 284 -46.29 -18.12 -16.01
CA VAL A 284 -44.86 -18.45 -16.11
C VAL A 284 -44.22 -18.19 -14.74
N GLU A 285 -43.57 -19.21 -14.18
CA GLU A 285 -42.78 -19.06 -12.96
C GLU A 285 -41.47 -18.32 -13.29
N THR A 286 -41.29 -17.13 -12.74
CA THR A 286 -40.11 -16.29 -12.94
C THR A 286 -39.18 -16.29 -11.72
N GLY A 287 -39.41 -17.20 -10.77
CA GLY A 287 -38.48 -17.47 -9.67
C GLY A 287 -38.23 -16.26 -8.76
N PRO A 288 -36.97 -15.80 -8.59
CA PRO A 288 -36.62 -14.79 -7.58
C PRO A 288 -36.90 -13.33 -8.00
N PHE A 289 -37.37 -13.08 -9.23
CA PHE A 289 -37.57 -11.71 -9.71
C PHE A 289 -38.64 -10.96 -8.92
N THR A 290 -38.36 -9.68 -8.68
CA THR A 290 -39.28 -8.74 -8.04
C THR A 290 -40.18 -8.04 -9.06
N TYR A 291 -41.13 -7.24 -8.60
CA TYR A 291 -42.05 -6.47 -9.46
C TYR A 291 -41.32 -5.42 -10.34
N ASP A 292 -40.12 -5.00 -9.92
CA ASP A 292 -39.26 -4.04 -10.62
C ASP A 292 -38.39 -4.68 -11.72
N ALA A 293 -38.46 -6.01 -11.89
CA ALA A 293 -37.82 -6.69 -13.01
C ALA A 293 -38.42 -6.20 -14.35
N THR A 294 -37.54 -6.07 -15.33
CA THR A 294 -37.92 -5.70 -16.69
C THR A 294 -37.96 -6.94 -17.56
N TYR A 295 -39.00 -7.03 -18.39
CA TYR A 295 -39.30 -8.20 -19.18
C TYR A 295 -39.38 -7.88 -20.67
N GLY A 296 -39.03 -8.84 -21.51
CA GLY A 296 -39.24 -8.84 -22.96
C GLY A 296 -39.55 -10.25 -23.46
N ILE A 297 -40.12 -10.39 -24.64
CA ILE A 297 -40.57 -11.69 -25.16
C ILE A 297 -39.85 -11.99 -26.48
N VAL A 298 -39.28 -13.19 -26.57
CA VAL A 298 -38.62 -13.72 -27.77
C VAL A 298 -39.19 -15.10 -28.06
N GLY A 299 -40.09 -15.18 -29.05
CA GLY A 299 -40.86 -16.41 -29.32
C GLY A 299 -41.59 -16.89 -28.08
N ALA A 300 -41.38 -18.15 -27.70
CA ALA A 300 -41.94 -18.75 -26.49
C ALA A 300 -41.07 -18.54 -25.22
N THR A 301 -40.16 -17.58 -25.22
CA THR A 301 -39.26 -17.31 -24.08
C THR A 301 -39.47 -15.90 -23.51
N LEU A 302 -39.62 -15.82 -22.19
CA LEU A 302 -39.63 -14.57 -21.45
C LEU A 302 -38.20 -14.24 -21.01
N LEU A 303 -37.68 -13.10 -21.47
CA LEU A 303 -36.42 -12.54 -20.99
C LEU A 303 -36.70 -11.67 -19.77
N ALA A 304 -35.86 -11.77 -18.75
CA ALA A 304 -36.04 -11.06 -17.49
C ALA A 304 -34.71 -10.59 -16.90
N VAL A 305 -34.65 -9.33 -16.48
CA VAL A 305 -33.49 -8.74 -15.79
C VAL A 305 -33.97 -7.95 -14.57
N GLU A 306 -33.33 -8.20 -13.44
CA GLU A 306 -33.63 -7.52 -12.18
C GLU A 306 -33.05 -6.10 -12.19
N ARG A 307 -33.72 -5.17 -11.50
CA ARG A 307 -33.21 -3.82 -11.34
C ARG A 307 -31.93 -3.80 -10.48
N VAL A 308 -31.03 -2.88 -10.80
CA VAL A 308 -29.91 -2.52 -9.92
C VAL A 308 -30.43 -1.57 -8.84
N TRP A 309 -30.24 -1.92 -7.57
CA TRP A 309 -30.67 -1.13 -6.42
C TRP A 309 -29.49 -0.46 -5.75
N PRO A 310 -29.62 0.81 -5.33
CA PRO A 310 -28.63 1.42 -4.47
C PRO A 310 -28.37 0.57 -3.22
N GLY A 311 -27.09 0.27 -2.94
CA GLY A 311 -26.65 -0.51 -1.79
C GLY A 311 -26.65 -2.04 -1.97
N ASN A 312 -27.07 -2.57 -3.12
CA ASN A 312 -27.06 -4.03 -3.37
C ASN A 312 -25.72 -4.56 -3.94
N ASN A 313 -24.72 -3.68 -4.14
CA ASN A 313 -23.41 -3.98 -4.74
C ASN A 313 -23.45 -4.55 -6.17
N ARG A 314 -24.55 -4.35 -6.92
CA ARG A 314 -24.72 -4.81 -8.30
C ARG A 314 -24.70 -3.66 -9.32
N TYR A 315 -23.95 -2.60 -9.02
CA TYR A 315 -23.85 -1.38 -9.84
C TYR A 315 -23.33 -1.61 -11.28
N ARG A 316 -22.72 -2.77 -11.53
CA ARG A 316 -22.16 -3.14 -12.84
C ARG A 316 -23.19 -3.84 -13.75
N GLY A 317 -24.43 -3.99 -13.29
CA GLY A 317 -25.52 -4.66 -13.96
C GLY A 317 -25.88 -6.01 -13.33
N GLN A 318 -26.90 -6.67 -13.88
CA GLN A 318 -27.51 -7.89 -13.36
C GLN A 318 -27.60 -8.94 -14.47
N PRO A 319 -27.62 -10.24 -14.16
CA PRO A 319 -27.77 -11.24 -15.21
C PRO A 319 -29.14 -11.12 -15.89
N LEU A 320 -29.14 -11.23 -17.22
CA LEU A 320 -30.34 -11.42 -18.04
C LEU A 320 -30.62 -12.92 -18.14
N TRP A 321 -31.82 -13.30 -17.74
CA TRP A 321 -32.26 -14.68 -17.75
C TRP A 321 -33.32 -14.92 -18.82
N ALA A 322 -33.28 -16.11 -19.41
CA ALA A 322 -34.32 -16.68 -20.23
C ALA A 322 -35.18 -17.64 -19.40
N VAL A 323 -36.49 -17.40 -19.42
CA VAL A 323 -37.50 -18.20 -18.76
C VAL A 323 -38.41 -18.78 -19.85
N PRO A 324 -38.27 -20.08 -20.17
CA PRO A 324 -39.21 -20.77 -21.06
C PRO A 324 -40.64 -20.54 -20.61
N THR A 325 -41.50 -20.07 -21.51
CA THR A 325 -42.91 -19.90 -21.17
C THR A 325 -43.64 -21.22 -21.28
N ASP A 326 -43.16 -22.18 -22.12
CA ASP A 326 -43.68 -23.52 -22.49
C ASP A 326 -43.70 -24.59 -21.41
N LEU A 327 -43.18 -24.30 -20.21
CA LEU A 327 -43.02 -25.27 -19.13
C LEU A 327 -43.64 -24.78 -17.82
N ASP A 328 -44.21 -25.71 -17.04
CA ASP A 328 -44.84 -25.41 -15.75
C ASP A 328 -43.82 -25.12 -14.62
N ASP A 329 -42.57 -25.58 -14.77
CA ASP A 329 -41.44 -25.31 -13.85
C ASP A 329 -40.12 -25.23 -14.65
N PRO A 330 -39.85 -24.07 -15.29
CA PRO A 330 -38.71 -23.95 -16.20
C PRO A 330 -37.39 -23.69 -15.46
N ASP A 331 -36.35 -24.46 -15.80
CA ASP A 331 -34.97 -24.08 -15.47
C ASP A 331 -34.61 -22.77 -16.21
N MET A 332 -34.28 -21.73 -15.44
CA MET A 332 -33.84 -20.46 -15.99
C MET A 332 -32.44 -20.58 -16.61
N THR A 333 -32.25 -20.04 -17.81
CA THR A 333 -30.96 -20.05 -18.51
C THR A 333 -30.35 -18.64 -18.55
N GLU A 334 -29.09 -18.48 -18.15
CA GLU A 334 -28.39 -17.20 -18.25
C GLU A 334 -28.10 -16.88 -19.72
N VAL A 335 -28.60 -15.74 -20.22
CA VAL A 335 -28.36 -15.26 -21.60
C VAL A 335 -27.16 -14.32 -21.64
N MET A 336 -27.00 -13.50 -20.59
CA MET A 336 -25.97 -12.48 -20.50
C MET A 336 -25.73 -12.09 -19.04
N ASN A 337 -24.47 -11.84 -18.67
CA ASN A 337 -24.12 -11.37 -17.33
C ASN A 337 -22.85 -10.49 -17.35
N PRO A 338 -22.91 -9.23 -16.86
CA PRO A 338 -24.10 -8.49 -16.50
C PRO A 338 -24.79 -7.80 -17.70
N ALA A 339 -26.06 -7.47 -17.54
CA ALA A 339 -26.91 -6.69 -18.43
C ALA A 339 -27.44 -5.43 -17.72
N ALA A 340 -27.74 -4.39 -18.49
CA ALA A 340 -28.53 -3.25 -18.04
C ALA A 340 -29.98 -3.68 -17.78
N ASN A 341 -30.67 -2.96 -16.90
CA ASN A 341 -32.07 -3.25 -16.57
C ASN A 341 -33.07 -2.81 -17.65
N GLN A 342 -32.60 -2.41 -18.84
CA GLN A 342 -33.45 -1.94 -19.92
C GLN A 342 -33.58 -3.02 -21.01
N VAL A 343 -34.82 -3.39 -21.30
CA VAL A 343 -35.20 -4.38 -22.32
C VAL A 343 -36.19 -3.71 -23.27
N VAL A 344 -35.87 -3.68 -24.57
CA VAL A 344 -36.69 -3.02 -25.59
C VAL A 344 -37.11 -4.02 -26.66
N GLN A 345 -38.42 -4.20 -26.83
CA GLN A 345 -38.99 -5.10 -27.84
C GLN A 345 -38.86 -4.48 -29.24
N ALA A 346 -38.33 -5.25 -30.18
CA ALA A 346 -38.31 -4.93 -31.60
C ALA A 346 -39.53 -5.53 -32.32
N PRO A 347 -39.94 -4.98 -33.48
CA PRO A 347 -41.18 -5.39 -34.16
C PRO A 347 -41.17 -6.84 -34.66
N ASP A 348 -39.99 -7.37 -34.94
CA ASP A 348 -39.77 -8.74 -35.40
C ASP A 348 -39.73 -9.79 -34.28
N GLY A 349 -40.04 -9.39 -33.05
CA GLY A 349 -40.04 -10.29 -31.88
C GLY A 349 -38.67 -10.47 -31.24
N SER A 350 -37.61 -9.85 -31.76
CA SER A 350 -36.33 -9.76 -31.06
C SER A 350 -36.35 -8.68 -29.97
N VAL A 351 -35.36 -8.73 -29.08
CA VAL A 351 -35.22 -7.81 -27.95
C VAL A 351 -33.84 -7.17 -27.97
N LEU A 352 -33.76 -5.87 -27.70
CA LEU A 352 -32.50 -5.16 -27.49
C LEU A 352 -32.19 -4.97 -26.00
N VAL A 353 -30.93 -5.19 -25.65
CA VAL A 353 -30.41 -5.04 -24.28
C VAL A 353 -28.95 -4.58 -24.33
N ALA A 354 -28.58 -3.65 -23.44
CA ALA A 354 -27.17 -3.30 -23.23
C ALA A 354 -26.55 -4.22 -22.17
N GLY A 355 -25.30 -4.63 -22.34
CA GLY A 355 -24.61 -5.49 -21.37
C GLY A 355 -23.18 -5.84 -21.74
N ALA A 356 -22.55 -6.71 -20.95
CA ALA A 356 -21.19 -7.16 -21.20
C ALA A 356 -21.13 -8.43 -22.05
N GLU A 357 -20.09 -8.55 -22.88
CA GLU A 357 -19.81 -9.79 -23.63
C GLU A 357 -19.58 -10.97 -22.67
N ARG A 358 -18.87 -10.72 -21.57
CA ARG A 358 -18.53 -11.69 -20.53
C ARG A 358 -18.52 -11.05 -19.15
N TYR A 359 -18.87 -11.84 -18.14
CA TYR A 359 -18.72 -11.45 -16.74
C TYR A 359 -17.24 -11.39 -16.37
N VAL A 360 -16.84 -10.30 -15.71
CA VAL A 360 -15.52 -10.15 -15.09
C VAL A 360 -15.72 -9.61 -13.68
N GLU A 361 -15.34 -10.40 -12.67
CA GLU A 361 -15.50 -10.03 -11.26
C GLU A 361 -14.79 -8.71 -10.92
N HIS A 362 -13.58 -8.52 -11.45
CA HIS A 362 -12.77 -7.31 -11.26
C HIS A 362 -12.12 -6.85 -12.56
N GLY A 363 -12.38 -5.60 -12.97
CA GLY A 363 -11.75 -4.99 -14.15
C GLY A 363 -12.73 -4.49 -15.18
N ASP A 364 -12.25 -4.40 -16.42
CA ASP A 364 -12.97 -3.76 -17.52
C ASP A 364 -14.04 -4.70 -18.09
N LEU A 365 -15.22 -4.17 -18.38
CA LEU A 365 -16.31 -4.88 -19.04
C LEU A 365 -16.38 -4.44 -20.50
N ASP A 366 -16.33 -5.38 -21.44
CA ASP A 366 -16.60 -5.11 -22.86
C ASP A 366 -18.11 -4.91 -23.05
N TRP A 367 -18.55 -3.66 -22.90
CA TRP A 367 -19.95 -3.27 -22.94
C TRP A 367 -20.43 -3.04 -24.37
N GLY A 368 -21.65 -3.47 -24.68
CA GLY A 368 -22.25 -3.34 -26.00
C GLY A 368 -23.77 -3.39 -25.94
N ILE A 369 -24.40 -3.11 -27.08
CA ILE A 369 -25.83 -3.34 -27.29
C ILE A 369 -25.98 -4.62 -28.10
N TYR A 370 -26.81 -5.52 -27.61
CA TYR A 370 -27.06 -6.82 -28.17
C TYR A 370 -28.52 -6.96 -28.58
N ARG A 371 -28.72 -7.71 -29.64
CA ARG A 371 -30.03 -8.16 -30.10
C ARG A 371 -30.19 -9.62 -29.74
N ILE A 372 -31.25 -9.91 -29.00
CA ILE A 372 -31.63 -11.25 -28.57
C ILE A 372 -32.77 -11.70 -29.45
N SER A 373 -32.53 -12.72 -30.27
CA SER A 373 -33.49 -13.27 -31.23
C SER A 373 -33.79 -14.74 -30.91
N GLN A 374 -34.82 -15.32 -31.53
CA GLN A 374 -35.06 -16.75 -31.41
C GLN A 374 -34.10 -17.51 -32.33
N GLY A 375 -33.23 -18.31 -31.73
CA GLY A 375 -32.29 -19.16 -32.44
C GLY A 375 -33.00 -20.33 -33.15
N PRO A 376 -32.31 -21.02 -34.07
CA PRO A 376 -32.87 -22.17 -34.80
C PRO A 376 -33.34 -23.34 -33.92
N ASP A 377 -32.79 -23.44 -32.71
CA ASP A 377 -33.14 -24.44 -31.69
C ASP A 377 -34.28 -23.99 -30.77
N GLY A 378 -34.90 -22.84 -31.06
CA GLY A 378 -35.97 -22.24 -30.27
C GLY A 378 -35.48 -21.47 -29.04
N LYS A 379 -34.17 -21.48 -28.74
CA LYS A 379 -33.59 -20.78 -27.58
C LYS A 379 -33.16 -19.36 -27.94
N PRO A 380 -33.02 -18.45 -26.95
CA PRO A 380 -32.50 -17.12 -27.22
C PRO A 380 -31.07 -17.13 -27.76
N GLN A 381 -30.86 -16.51 -28.93
CA GLN A 381 -29.57 -16.26 -29.54
C GLN A 381 -29.19 -14.79 -29.29
N ARG A 382 -27.95 -14.57 -28.85
CA ARG A 382 -27.39 -13.24 -28.57
C ARG A 382 -26.43 -12.82 -29.68
N ASP A 383 -26.74 -11.71 -30.34
CA ASP A 383 -25.89 -11.12 -31.37
C ASP A 383 -25.47 -9.68 -30.97
N ARG A 384 -24.16 -9.38 -30.98
CA ARG A 384 -23.66 -8.03 -30.71
C ARG A 384 -23.93 -7.13 -31.90
N VAL A 385 -24.60 -6.00 -31.68
CA VAL A 385 -24.90 -5.03 -32.75
C VAL A 385 -23.86 -3.92 -32.80
N THR A 386 -23.58 -3.29 -31.66
CA THR A 386 -22.58 -2.21 -31.59
C THR A 386 -21.88 -2.15 -30.23
N ALA A 387 -20.68 -1.60 -30.21
CA ALA A 387 -19.90 -1.40 -28.99
C ALA A 387 -20.33 -0.10 -28.30
N VAL A 388 -20.38 -0.12 -26.96
CA VAL A 388 -20.61 1.09 -26.16
C VAL A 388 -19.28 1.54 -25.61
N ALA A 389 -18.88 2.78 -25.93
CA ALA A 389 -17.61 3.31 -25.46
C ALA A 389 -17.57 3.40 -23.91
N PRO A 390 -16.48 3.02 -23.25
CA PRO A 390 -16.38 3.13 -21.80
C PRO A 390 -16.38 4.60 -21.35
N VAL A 391 -16.74 4.84 -20.08
CA VAL A 391 -16.56 6.14 -19.43
C VAL A 391 -15.20 6.15 -18.74
N PRO A 392 -14.38 7.22 -18.86
CA PRO A 392 -13.16 7.36 -18.07
C PRO A 392 -13.42 7.20 -16.58
N ALA A 393 -12.59 6.42 -15.89
CA ALA A 393 -12.60 6.33 -14.44
C ALA A 393 -12.19 7.67 -13.86
N GLN A 394 -12.98 8.16 -12.93
CA GLN A 394 -12.69 9.40 -12.22
C GLN A 394 -11.51 9.18 -11.28
N VAL A 395 -10.51 10.06 -11.37
CA VAL A 395 -9.41 10.13 -10.40
C VAL A 395 -9.89 10.86 -9.15
N HIS A 396 -9.83 10.17 -8.01
CA HIS A 396 -10.21 10.67 -6.69
C HIS A 396 -9.00 11.10 -5.83
N GLY A 397 -7.81 10.61 -6.17
CA GLY A 397 -6.59 10.78 -5.39
C GLY A 397 -5.32 10.64 -6.22
N LEU A 398 -4.33 11.49 -5.94
CA LEU A 398 -3.01 11.45 -6.57
C LEU A 398 -1.89 11.63 -5.54
N ALA A 399 -0.90 10.74 -5.56
CA ALA A 399 0.36 10.89 -4.86
C ALA A 399 1.54 10.56 -5.78
N LEU A 400 2.60 11.35 -5.71
CA LEU A 400 3.82 11.12 -6.46
C LEU A 400 5.02 11.17 -5.51
N GLY A 401 5.85 10.13 -5.53
CA GLY A 401 7.05 10.08 -4.70
C GLY A 401 8.12 9.20 -5.33
N SER A 402 9.33 9.73 -5.51
CA SER A 402 10.49 9.00 -6.04
C SER A 402 10.22 8.33 -7.40
N GLY A 403 9.40 8.98 -8.24
CA GLY A 403 8.98 8.45 -9.54
C GLY A 403 7.98 7.29 -9.47
N ILE A 404 7.20 7.19 -8.40
CA ILE A 404 6.04 6.29 -8.29
C ILE A 404 4.77 7.14 -8.22
N LEU A 405 3.96 7.09 -9.27
CA LEU A 405 2.64 7.73 -9.29
C LEU A 405 1.62 6.74 -8.74
N SER A 406 0.99 7.09 -7.62
CA SER A 406 -0.14 6.37 -7.02
C SER A 406 -1.43 7.12 -7.32
N THR A 407 -2.42 6.40 -7.81
CA THR A 407 -3.75 6.91 -8.19
C THR A 407 -4.82 6.14 -7.41
N ALA A 408 -5.83 6.84 -6.94
CA ALA A 408 -7.09 6.24 -6.50
C ALA A 408 -8.17 6.65 -7.49
N ASP A 409 -8.82 5.69 -8.13
CA ASP A 409 -9.86 5.93 -9.14
C ASP A 409 -11.05 4.97 -8.95
N ASN A 410 -12.17 5.25 -9.60
CA ASN A 410 -13.37 4.39 -9.57
C ASN A 410 -13.39 3.30 -10.67
N SER A 411 -12.23 2.80 -11.08
CA SER A 411 -12.12 1.65 -11.98
C SER A 411 -12.27 0.32 -11.24
N THR A 412 -12.30 -0.79 -11.99
CA THR A 412 -12.25 -2.17 -11.48
C THR A 412 -13.53 -2.72 -10.84
N ILE A 413 -14.01 -2.08 -9.78
CA ILE A 413 -15.21 -2.50 -9.04
C ILE A 413 -15.82 -1.26 -8.35
N TYR A 414 -17.14 -1.26 -8.17
CA TYR A 414 -17.84 -0.15 -7.54
C TYR A 414 -19.01 -0.64 -6.69
N GLU A 415 -18.88 -0.40 -5.41
CA GLU A 415 -19.76 -0.75 -4.32
C GLU A 415 -19.69 0.41 -3.30
N PRO A 416 -20.45 1.49 -3.47
CA PRO A 416 -20.21 2.77 -2.80
C PRO A 416 -20.23 2.70 -1.27
N SER A 417 -20.85 1.67 -0.68
CA SER A 417 -20.85 1.40 0.75
C SER A 417 -19.57 0.72 1.26
N THR A 418 -18.77 0.10 0.39
CA THR A 418 -17.60 -0.73 0.72
C THR A 418 -16.37 -0.39 -0.11
N ILE A 419 -16.47 -0.45 -1.44
CA ILE A 419 -15.36 -0.29 -2.40
C ILE A 419 -15.72 0.76 -3.47
N LEU A 420 -14.97 1.85 -3.53
CA LEU A 420 -15.14 2.90 -4.54
C LEU A 420 -14.38 2.64 -5.84
N GLY A 421 -13.38 1.76 -5.81
CA GLY A 421 -12.53 1.46 -6.97
C GLY A 421 -11.18 0.89 -6.55
N THR A 422 -10.09 1.32 -7.19
CA THR A 422 -8.76 0.72 -6.99
C THR A 422 -7.65 1.73 -6.78
N TYR A 423 -6.65 1.32 -5.98
CA TYR A 423 -5.35 1.98 -5.94
C TYR A 423 -4.45 1.38 -7.01
N ARG A 424 -3.77 2.25 -7.76
CA ARG A 424 -2.84 1.85 -8.81
C ARG A 424 -1.55 2.62 -8.71
N SER A 425 -0.43 1.89 -8.78
CA SER A 425 0.91 2.44 -8.84
C SER A 425 1.50 2.30 -10.23
N THR A 426 2.15 3.36 -10.69
CA THR A 426 2.92 3.40 -11.94
C THR A 426 4.34 3.84 -11.62
N TRP A 427 5.30 2.96 -11.90
CA TRP A 427 6.73 3.26 -11.75
C TRP A 427 7.23 3.92 -13.02
N LEU A 428 7.94 5.02 -12.84
CA LEU A 428 8.41 5.88 -13.91
C LEU A 428 9.94 5.85 -13.94
N THR A 429 10.52 5.81 -15.13
CA THR A 429 11.96 6.07 -15.27
C THR A 429 12.30 7.44 -14.69
N THR A 430 13.51 7.59 -14.15
CA THR A 430 14.05 8.91 -13.76
C THR A 430 14.95 9.41 -14.88
N PRO A 431 14.43 10.19 -15.85
CA PRO A 431 15.23 10.68 -16.95
C PRO A 431 16.21 11.77 -16.49
N ALA A 432 17.23 12.04 -17.30
CA ALA A 432 18.02 13.27 -17.18
C ALA A 432 17.12 14.51 -17.35
N PRO A 433 17.51 15.70 -16.83
CA PRO A 433 16.67 16.88 -16.93
C PRO A 433 16.26 17.22 -18.36
N GLY A 434 14.97 17.51 -18.53
CA GLY A 434 14.40 17.90 -19.83
C GLY A 434 13.93 16.74 -20.71
N ALA A 435 14.20 15.48 -20.34
CA ALA A 435 13.61 14.32 -21.02
C ALA A 435 12.32 13.85 -20.32
N ALA A 436 11.40 13.25 -21.08
CA ALA A 436 10.14 12.72 -20.55
C ALA A 436 10.39 11.43 -19.75
N PRO A 437 9.71 11.24 -18.60
CA PRO A 437 9.66 9.94 -17.98
C PRO A 437 8.89 8.95 -18.88
N THR A 438 9.21 7.67 -18.77
CA THR A 438 8.48 6.57 -19.40
C THR A 438 7.99 5.61 -18.33
N VAL A 439 6.97 4.82 -18.66
CA VAL A 439 6.41 3.82 -17.73
C VAL A 439 7.32 2.58 -17.70
N ASP A 440 7.91 2.30 -16.55
CA ASP A 440 8.65 1.05 -16.30
C ASP A 440 7.69 -0.12 -16.12
N ARG A 441 6.69 0.07 -15.25
CA ARG A 441 5.64 -0.92 -14.94
C ARG A 441 4.47 -0.25 -14.22
N SER A 442 3.34 -0.95 -14.15
CA SER A 442 2.21 -0.57 -13.29
C SER A 442 1.64 -1.78 -12.54
N SER A 443 0.91 -1.52 -11.46
CA SER A 443 0.24 -2.54 -10.65
C SER A 443 -1.04 -2.01 -10.04
N ARG A 444 -1.92 -2.93 -9.65
CA ARG A 444 -3.03 -2.64 -8.72
C ARG A 444 -2.57 -2.99 -7.32
N ASP A 445 -2.70 -2.04 -6.40
CA ASP A 445 -2.17 -2.14 -5.03
C ASP A 445 -3.27 -2.49 -4.01
N GLY A 446 -4.54 -2.44 -4.42
CA GLY A 446 -5.66 -2.76 -3.56
C GLY A 446 -6.94 -2.06 -3.98
N PHE A 447 -7.97 -2.22 -3.15
CA PHE A 447 -9.25 -1.57 -3.32
C PHE A 447 -9.32 -0.28 -2.51
N VAL A 448 -10.01 0.70 -3.08
CA VAL A 448 -10.31 1.96 -2.41
C VAL A 448 -11.56 1.78 -1.58
N SER A 449 -11.49 1.89 -0.26
CA SER A 449 -12.66 1.89 0.63
C SER A 449 -12.88 3.27 1.26
N GLY A 450 -14.13 3.74 1.36
CA GLY A 450 -14.48 5.01 2.02
C GLY A 450 -13.95 6.30 1.36
N ARG A 451 -14.35 7.47 1.88
CA ARG A 451 -14.02 8.81 1.30
C ARG A 451 -13.44 9.77 2.33
N ASP A 452 -12.49 10.63 1.92
CA ASP A 452 -11.95 11.70 2.78
C ASP A 452 -12.93 12.89 2.88
N GLY A 453 -13.86 12.98 1.93
CA GLY A 453 -14.89 13.99 1.86
C GLY A 453 -15.37 14.13 0.41
N ASN A 454 -16.08 15.21 0.14
CA ASN A 454 -16.37 15.66 -1.23
C ASN A 454 -15.38 16.78 -1.56
N CYS A 455 -14.80 16.82 -2.77
CA CYS A 455 -13.91 17.93 -3.16
C CYS A 455 -14.63 19.26 -3.32
N TYR A 456 -15.95 19.28 -3.16
CA TYR A 456 -16.75 20.48 -3.28
C TYR A 456 -18.06 20.34 -2.48
N ASN A 457 -18.50 21.44 -1.86
CA ASN A 457 -19.75 21.48 -1.09
C ASN A 457 -20.99 21.71 -1.96
N ASP A 458 -20.84 21.99 -3.27
CA ASP A 458 -21.95 22.45 -4.10
C ASP A 458 -21.87 21.95 -5.55
N THR A 459 -22.07 20.66 -5.79
CA THR A 459 -22.63 20.20 -7.07
C THR A 459 -23.35 18.88 -6.87
N ALA A 460 -24.37 18.68 -7.69
CA ALA A 460 -25.05 17.39 -7.84
C ALA A 460 -24.04 16.24 -8.07
N ASP A 461 -22.88 16.46 -8.69
CA ASP A 461 -21.98 15.42 -9.23
C ASP A 461 -21.24 14.53 -8.21
N GLY A 462 -21.40 14.74 -6.89
CA GLY A 462 -20.99 13.76 -5.87
C GLY A 462 -19.49 13.40 -5.84
N LEU A 463 -18.62 14.26 -6.37
CA LEU A 463 -17.18 13.98 -6.55
C LEU A 463 -16.51 13.62 -5.21
N ARG A 464 -16.13 12.34 -5.09
CA ARG A 464 -15.42 11.80 -3.91
C ARG A 464 -13.95 12.14 -3.98
N CYS A 465 -13.36 12.41 -2.82
CA CYS A 465 -11.96 12.76 -2.73
C CYS A 465 -11.19 11.96 -1.70
N ILE A 466 -9.96 11.65 -2.06
CA ILE A 466 -9.02 10.82 -1.32
C ILE A 466 -7.68 11.54 -1.42
N ALA A 467 -7.37 12.38 -0.44
CA ALA A 467 -6.13 13.13 -0.44
C ALA A 467 -4.99 12.17 -0.12
N MET A 468 -4.11 11.92 -1.09
CA MET A 468 -3.06 10.89 -0.98
C MET A 468 -1.68 11.47 -0.70
N PHE A 469 -0.85 10.67 -0.04
CA PHE A 469 0.50 11.02 0.36
C PHE A 469 1.46 9.92 -0.07
N ALA A 470 2.58 10.27 -0.69
CA ALA A 470 3.68 9.34 -0.90
C ALA A 470 4.74 9.51 0.19
N ASP A 471 5.24 8.40 0.71
CA ASP A 471 6.35 8.40 1.67
C ASP A 471 7.72 8.54 0.99
N GLY A 472 7.77 8.31 -0.31
CA GLY A 472 8.99 8.34 -1.14
C GLY A 472 9.74 7.01 -1.21
N THR A 473 9.34 5.96 -0.48
CA THR A 473 10.05 4.66 -0.39
C THR A 473 9.31 3.48 -1.00
N GLY A 474 8.12 3.71 -1.56
CA GLY A 474 7.26 2.67 -2.11
C GLY A 474 6.03 2.38 -1.26
N TYR A 475 5.61 3.36 -0.44
CA TYR A 475 4.32 3.35 0.22
C TYR A 475 3.53 4.63 -0.05
N HIS A 476 2.21 4.49 -0.04
CA HIS A 476 1.32 5.64 -0.03
C HIS A 476 0.26 5.52 1.06
N GLY A 477 -0.14 6.66 1.61
CA GLY A 477 -1.24 6.79 2.56
C GLY A 477 -2.31 7.73 2.02
N ARG A 478 -3.42 7.83 2.75
CA ARG A 478 -4.50 8.80 2.49
C ARG A 478 -4.77 9.61 3.75
N GLN A 479 -5.46 10.73 3.62
CA GLN A 479 -5.75 11.62 4.74
C GLN A 479 -6.60 10.93 5.81
N LYS A 480 -7.82 10.45 5.51
CA LYS A 480 -8.63 9.79 6.55
C LYS A 480 -8.27 8.32 6.69
N ALA A 481 -8.35 7.83 7.92
CA ALA A 481 -8.18 6.43 8.25
C ALA A 481 -9.02 5.50 7.37
N THR A 482 -8.46 4.34 7.04
CA THR A 482 -9.23 3.26 6.40
C THR A 482 -10.03 2.46 7.44
N GLU A 483 -9.43 2.26 8.62
CA GLU A 483 -10.06 1.59 9.76
C GLU A 483 -10.05 2.52 10.97
N SER A 484 -11.04 2.39 11.85
CA SER A 484 -11.09 3.19 13.08
C SER A 484 -9.86 2.90 13.95
N GLY A 485 -9.22 3.92 14.52
CA GLY A 485 -7.97 3.75 15.29
C GLY A 485 -6.69 3.78 14.46
N LEU A 486 -6.74 3.33 13.20
CA LEU A 486 -5.55 2.96 12.45
C LEU A 486 -5.20 3.93 11.33
N THR A 487 -3.97 4.45 11.36
CA THR A 487 -3.34 5.05 10.18
C THR A 487 -2.57 3.96 9.43
N MET A 488 -2.91 3.75 8.16
CA MET A 488 -2.40 2.63 7.37
C MET A 488 -1.77 3.12 6.07
N LEU A 489 -0.67 2.48 5.64
CA LEU A 489 -0.06 2.70 4.35
C LEU A 489 -0.29 1.50 3.43
N TYR A 490 -0.46 1.75 2.14
CA TYR A 490 -0.47 0.74 1.10
C TYR A 490 0.95 0.55 0.55
N ALA A 491 1.35 -0.70 0.38
CA ALA A 491 2.59 -1.03 -0.31
C ALA A 491 2.38 -0.92 -1.82
N ASN A 492 3.10 -0.01 -2.49
CA ASN A 492 3.03 0.09 -3.94
C ASN A 492 3.49 -1.25 -4.57
N GLY A 493 2.65 -1.91 -5.35
CA GLY A 493 3.00 -3.16 -6.04
C GLY A 493 2.51 -4.44 -5.38
N ALA A 494 1.83 -4.34 -4.24
CA ALA A 494 1.28 -5.47 -3.53
C ALA A 494 -0.18 -5.19 -3.17
N SER A 495 -1.06 -6.18 -3.31
CA SER A 495 -2.47 -6.09 -2.89
C SER A 495 -2.64 -6.14 -1.37
N ALA A 496 -1.58 -6.49 -0.64
CA ALA A 496 -1.58 -6.54 0.81
C ALA A 496 -1.28 -5.17 1.40
N TRP A 497 -1.91 -4.89 2.53
CA TRP A 497 -1.63 -3.71 3.33
C TRP A 497 -0.15 -3.62 3.74
N GLY A 498 0.35 -2.39 3.75
CA GLY A 498 1.66 -2.05 4.28
C GLY A 498 1.63 -1.86 5.80
N PRO A 499 2.61 -1.15 6.38
CA PRO A 499 2.67 -0.92 7.82
C PRO A 499 1.49 -0.06 8.31
N SER A 500 1.06 -0.31 9.54
CA SER A 500 0.03 0.47 10.24
C SER A 500 0.53 0.97 11.60
N VAL A 501 -0.10 2.04 12.08
CA VAL A 501 0.06 2.59 13.43
C VAL A 501 -1.32 2.76 14.04
N ASP A 502 -1.52 2.19 15.22
CA ASP A 502 -2.65 2.53 16.07
C ASP A 502 -2.35 3.82 16.82
N THR A 503 -3.18 4.83 16.61
CA THR A 503 -3.03 6.15 17.24
C THR A 503 -3.98 6.34 18.43
N ASP A 504 -4.79 5.34 18.78
CA ASP A 504 -5.90 5.43 19.76
C ASP A 504 -6.94 6.53 19.41
N GLU A 505 -6.92 7.03 18.17
CA GLU A 505 -7.84 8.06 17.69
C GLU A 505 -9.03 7.38 17.00
N GLY A 506 -10.27 7.75 17.32
CA GLY A 506 -11.42 7.13 16.64
C GLY A 506 -11.43 7.35 15.11
N THR A 507 -10.87 8.47 14.66
CA THR A 507 -10.81 8.89 13.25
C THR A 507 -9.50 9.66 12.98
N PRO A 508 -8.36 8.95 12.81
CA PRO A 508 -7.09 9.60 12.55
C PRO A 508 -7.04 10.23 11.15
N GLN A 509 -6.28 11.32 11.04
CA GLN A 509 -6.07 12.09 9.83
C GLN A 509 -4.57 12.30 9.56
N LEU A 510 -4.05 11.66 8.52
CA LEU A 510 -2.68 11.87 8.03
C LEU A 510 -2.53 13.30 7.50
N VAL A 511 -1.59 14.05 8.08
CA VAL A 511 -1.31 15.46 7.76
C VAL A 511 -0.07 15.59 6.89
N ASP A 512 0.96 14.80 7.18
CA ASP A 512 2.21 14.75 6.43
C ASP A 512 2.91 13.40 6.60
N LEU A 513 3.69 12.99 5.60
CA LEU A 513 4.32 11.67 5.51
C LEU A 513 5.69 11.77 4.81
N SER A 514 6.76 11.25 5.38
CA SER A 514 8.07 11.19 4.71
C SER A 514 8.90 10.04 5.27
N GLY A 515 9.30 9.11 4.39
CA GLY A 515 9.93 7.86 4.79
C GLY A 515 9.06 7.12 5.80
N ARG A 516 9.65 6.76 6.95
CA ARG A 516 8.93 6.04 8.00
C ARG A 516 8.19 6.92 9.01
N TYR A 517 8.24 8.25 8.89
CA TYR A 517 7.61 9.14 9.87
C TYR A 517 6.39 9.86 9.28
N ALA A 518 5.41 10.14 10.14
CA ALA A 518 4.23 10.91 9.77
C ALA A 518 3.70 11.77 10.92
N VAL A 519 2.92 12.77 10.55
CA VAL A 519 2.09 13.58 11.44
C VAL A 519 0.63 13.15 11.26
N VAL A 520 -0.04 12.81 12.35
CA VAL A 520 -1.44 12.35 12.34
C VAL A 520 -2.24 13.15 13.36
N ASN A 521 -3.34 13.77 12.95
CA ASN A 521 -4.27 14.45 13.86
C ASN A 521 -5.49 13.56 14.17
N GLY A 522 -6.13 13.74 15.32
CA GLY A 522 -7.47 13.22 15.57
C GLY A 522 -8.55 14.15 15.01
N PHE A 523 -9.60 13.61 14.38
CA PHE A 523 -10.69 14.40 13.80
C PHE A 523 -11.44 15.29 14.80
N SER A 524 -11.61 14.84 16.06
CA SER A 524 -12.33 15.59 17.11
C SER A 524 -11.53 16.75 17.72
N TYR A 525 -10.50 17.24 17.01
CA TYR A 525 -9.71 18.45 17.29
C TYR A 525 -8.95 18.53 18.63
N GLY A 526 -8.69 17.42 19.30
CA GLY A 526 -7.95 17.43 20.58
C GLY A 526 -6.45 17.13 20.46
N ASN A 527 -6.05 16.28 19.51
CA ASN A 527 -4.80 15.54 19.60
C ASN A 527 -4.05 15.47 18.25
N GLN A 528 -2.73 15.46 18.35
CA GLN A 528 -1.78 15.22 17.27
C GLN A 528 -0.74 14.20 17.73
N ASN A 529 -0.53 13.19 16.90
CA ASN A 529 0.40 12.10 17.08
C ASN A 529 1.55 12.23 16.06
N ILE A 530 2.78 12.09 16.53
CA ILE A 530 3.95 11.90 15.66
C ILE A 530 4.25 10.42 15.65
N VAL A 531 4.22 9.80 14.48
CA VAL A 531 4.24 8.34 14.37
C VAL A 531 5.43 7.84 13.57
N GLU A 532 5.88 6.62 13.88
CA GLU A 532 6.87 5.85 13.13
C GLU A 532 6.22 4.56 12.60
N PHE A 533 6.20 4.41 11.27
CA PHE A 533 5.86 3.16 10.60
C PHE A 533 7.04 2.19 10.62
N LYS A 534 6.78 0.93 10.97
CA LYS A 534 7.81 -0.13 11.05
C LYS A 534 7.42 -1.28 10.13
N PRO A 535 8.04 -1.43 8.95
CA PRO A 535 7.74 -2.56 8.07
C PRO A 535 7.93 -3.91 8.80
N GLY A 536 6.90 -4.76 8.79
CA GLY A 536 6.93 -6.09 9.43
C GLY A 536 6.76 -6.08 10.96
N ALA A 537 6.41 -4.94 11.57
CA ALA A 537 6.11 -4.83 12.99
C ALA A 537 4.99 -3.79 13.22
N ALA A 538 4.46 -3.73 14.44
CA ALA A 538 3.55 -2.64 14.81
C ALA A 538 4.32 -1.31 14.77
N GLY A 539 3.72 -0.29 14.14
CA GLY A 539 4.20 1.08 14.23
C GLY A 539 4.14 1.63 15.65
N ALA A 540 4.67 2.84 15.86
CA ALA A 540 4.74 3.46 17.18
C ALA A 540 4.33 4.93 17.16
N VAL A 541 3.57 5.35 18.17
CA VAL A 541 3.39 6.77 18.49
C VAL A 541 4.59 7.23 19.30
N LEU A 542 5.36 8.18 18.75
CA LEU A 542 6.56 8.76 19.37
C LEU A 542 6.24 9.97 20.25
N ASP A 543 5.16 10.68 19.93
CA ASP A 543 4.73 11.88 20.63
C ASP A 543 3.22 12.03 20.53
N HIS A 544 2.61 12.50 21.61
CA HIS A 544 1.19 12.81 21.71
C HIS A 544 1.04 14.21 22.29
N ARG A 545 0.36 15.11 21.57
CA ARG A 545 0.33 16.55 21.89
C ARG A 545 -0.89 17.27 21.32
N THR A 546 -1.08 18.53 21.72
CA THR A 546 -2.07 19.43 21.09
C THR A 546 -1.70 19.73 19.63
N PRO A 547 -2.67 19.76 18.69
CA PRO A 547 -2.41 20.09 17.29
C PRO A 547 -1.73 21.46 17.09
N VAL A 548 -0.66 21.44 16.30
CA VAL A 548 0.05 22.61 15.77
C VAL A 548 0.42 22.33 14.32
N GLY A 549 0.74 23.36 13.53
CA GLY A 549 1.33 23.16 12.21
C GLY A 549 2.61 22.32 12.32
N ALA A 550 2.65 21.19 11.62
CA ALA A 550 3.75 20.23 11.70
C ALA A 550 3.97 19.52 10.37
N ALA A 551 5.23 19.21 10.07
CA ALA A 551 5.66 18.52 8.85
C ALA A 551 6.90 17.67 9.12
N VAL A 552 7.09 16.62 8.34
CA VAL A 552 8.24 15.71 8.44
C VAL A 552 8.99 15.63 7.12
N TRP A 553 10.32 15.65 7.21
CA TRP A 553 11.22 15.34 6.10
C TRP A 553 12.27 14.35 6.58
N GLY A 554 12.06 13.07 6.25
CA GLY A 554 12.77 11.95 6.89
C GLY A 554 12.66 12.03 8.41
N SER A 555 13.79 11.95 9.11
CA SER A 555 13.84 12.03 10.58
C SER A 555 13.68 13.45 11.13
N THR A 556 13.51 14.49 10.29
CA THR A 556 13.37 15.87 10.77
C THR A 556 11.91 16.25 10.92
N LEU A 557 11.45 16.48 12.15
CA LEU A 557 10.14 17.05 12.46
C LEU A 557 10.24 18.57 12.58
N TRP A 558 9.47 19.31 11.78
CA TRP A 558 9.21 20.73 11.97
C TRP A 558 7.88 20.92 12.70
N SER A 559 7.85 21.81 13.70
CA SER A 559 6.68 22.04 14.52
C SER A 559 6.57 23.52 14.90
N ALA A 560 5.40 24.10 14.66
CA ALA A 560 5.03 25.42 15.15
C ALA A 560 4.83 25.40 16.67
N ALA A 561 5.15 26.50 17.34
CA ALA A 561 4.72 26.77 18.70
C ALA A 561 3.21 27.02 18.74
N GLN A 562 2.60 26.93 19.93
CA GLN A 562 1.17 27.25 20.09
C GLN A 562 0.85 28.73 19.84
N SER A 563 1.84 29.61 20.01
CA SER A 563 1.69 31.06 19.81
C SER A 563 3.02 31.71 19.39
N GLY A 564 2.95 32.95 18.89
CA GLY A 564 4.12 33.79 18.62
C GLY A 564 4.88 33.47 17.33
N GLY A 565 4.36 32.61 16.46
CA GLY A 565 4.92 32.37 15.12
C GLY A 565 6.29 31.70 15.09
N VAL A 566 6.72 31.07 16.17
CA VAL A 566 7.99 30.33 16.22
C VAL A 566 7.79 28.92 15.63
N VAL A 567 8.72 28.48 14.78
CA VAL A 567 8.77 27.12 14.25
C VAL A 567 10.13 26.50 14.61
N THR A 568 10.10 25.28 15.11
CA THR A 568 11.29 24.54 15.57
C THR A 568 11.45 23.23 14.81
N GLY A 569 12.69 22.84 14.53
CA GLY A 569 13.06 21.56 13.92
C GLY A 569 13.74 20.64 14.93
N ALA A 570 13.40 19.35 14.93
CA ALA A 570 13.99 18.33 15.80
C ALA A 570 14.20 16.98 15.07
N GLN A 571 15.26 16.25 15.42
CA GLN A 571 15.55 14.90 14.89
C GLN A 571 14.77 13.83 15.66
N LEU A 572 13.94 13.05 14.97
CA LEU A 572 13.23 11.89 15.49
C LEU A 572 14.15 10.65 15.56
N PRO A 573 13.89 9.71 16.49
CA PRO A 573 12.91 9.80 17.58
C PRO A 573 13.40 10.59 18.80
N GLY A 574 14.71 10.91 18.89
CA GLY A 574 15.34 11.51 20.09
C GLY A 574 15.04 12.99 20.36
N LYS A 575 14.35 13.66 19.44
CA LYS A 575 14.00 15.10 19.43
C LYS A 575 15.18 16.06 19.65
N THR A 576 16.37 15.74 19.13
CA THR A 576 17.53 16.67 19.18
C THR A 576 17.26 17.88 18.30
N ALA A 577 17.46 19.10 18.83
CA ALA A 577 17.18 20.33 18.10
C ALA A 577 18.04 20.47 16.82
N VAL A 578 17.40 20.87 15.72
CA VAL A 578 18.01 21.12 14.41
C VAL A 578 18.14 22.61 14.12
N GLY A 579 17.18 23.41 14.60
CA GLY A 579 17.14 24.86 14.40
C GLY A 579 15.74 25.42 14.61
N SER A 580 15.59 26.74 14.49
CA SER A 580 14.30 27.42 14.58
C SER A 580 14.29 28.69 13.73
N PHE A 581 13.08 29.16 13.41
CA PHE A 581 12.85 30.47 12.79
C PHE A 581 11.52 31.05 13.29
N THR A 582 11.33 32.36 13.09
CA THR A 582 10.08 33.05 13.39
C THR A 582 9.42 33.48 12.08
N THR A 583 8.10 33.29 11.97
CA THR A 583 7.33 33.76 10.81
C THR A 583 7.38 35.28 10.72
N ARG A 584 7.32 35.81 9.49
CA ARG A 584 7.54 37.25 9.22
C ARG A 584 6.56 38.17 9.95
N ASN A 585 5.32 37.72 10.14
CA ASN A 585 4.25 38.49 10.78
C ASN A 585 3.94 37.98 12.21
N GLY A 586 4.75 37.07 12.75
CA GLY A 586 4.50 36.43 14.06
C GLY A 586 3.23 35.57 14.11
N CYS A 587 2.55 35.34 12.98
CA CYS A 587 1.39 34.47 12.93
C CYS A 587 1.82 33.02 13.17
N THR A 588 1.01 32.29 13.93
CA THR A 588 1.25 30.87 14.23
C THR A 588 0.81 30.02 13.05
N PRO A 589 1.71 29.24 12.43
CA PRO A 589 1.32 28.35 11.34
C PRO A 589 0.34 27.28 11.80
N SER A 590 -0.77 27.12 11.07
CA SER A 590 -1.68 25.99 11.23
C SER A 590 -1.32 24.82 10.31
N SER A 591 -0.54 25.07 9.26
CA SER A 591 0.00 24.03 8.37
C SER A 591 1.44 24.33 7.98
N LEU A 592 2.24 23.27 7.87
CA LEU A 592 3.64 23.28 7.44
C LEU A 592 3.86 22.25 6.34
N GLN A 593 4.84 22.49 5.48
CA GLN A 593 5.43 21.48 4.59
C GLN A 593 6.96 21.63 4.63
N ALA A 594 7.68 20.51 4.58
CA ALA A 594 9.14 20.51 4.61
C ALA A 594 9.72 19.62 3.52
N VAL A 595 10.65 20.17 2.73
CA VAL A 595 11.40 19.43 1.70
C VAL A 595 12.83 19.96 1.67
N GLY A 596 13.79 19.12 2.05
CA GLY A 596 15.21 19.48 2.05
C GLY A 596 15.50 20.76 2.86
N ARG A 597 15.99 21.80 2.19
CA ARG A 597 16.33 23.10 2.82
C ARG A 597 15.12 24.02 3.04
N TRP A 598 13.95 23.65 2.53
CA TRP A 598 12.77 24.52 2.46
C TRP A 598 11.73 24.14 3.50
N VAL A 599 11.17 25.15 4.18
CA VAL A 599 10.01 24.98 5.08
C VAL A 599 8.94 26.01 4.68
N TYR A 600 7.85 25.53 4.08
CA TYR A 600 6.67 26.34 3.76
C TYR A 600 5.74 26.37 4.96
N TRP A 601 5.11 27.51 5.21
CA TRP A 601 4.14 27.69 6.28
C TRP A 601 2.97 28.54 5.83
N VAL A 602 1.79 28.24 6.36
CA VAL A 602 0.57 29.05 6.22
C VAL A 602 -0.15 29.15 7.55
N CYS A 603 -0.67 30.33 7.82
CA CYS A 603 -1.47 30.67 8.99
C CYS A 603 -2.93 30.77 8.55
N LYS A 604 -3.72 29.76 8.86
CA LYS A 604 -5.18 29.74 8.66
C LYS A 604 -5.88 29.71 10.00
N ASP A 605 -6.95 30.46 10.18
CA ASP A 605 -7.80 30.32 11.36
C ASP A 605 -8.79 29.14 11.21
N TYR A 606 -9.69 29.02 12.19
CA TYR A 606 -10.69 27.96 12.23
C TYR A 606 -11.66 27.99 11.03
N TRP A 607 -11.92 29.17 10.45
CA TRP A 607 -12.81 29.34 9.31
C TRP A 607 -12.10 29.12 7.97
N GLY A 608 -10.77 28.95 8.01
CA GLY A 608 -9.94 28.77 6.83
C GLY A 608 -9.38 30.08 6.27
N ASP A 609 -9.66 31.22 6.90
CA ASP A 609 -9.16 32.52 6.46
C ASP A 609 -7.66 32.60 6.65
N VAL A 610 -6.96 33.04 5.60
CA VAL A 610 -5.50 33.05 5.57
C VAL A 610 -4.96 34.37 6.12
N HIS A 611 -4.21 34.30 7.21
CA HIS A 611 -3.58 35.44 7.90
C HIS A 611 -2.13 35.68 7.42
N GLY A 612 -1.56 34.76 6.65
CA GLY A 612 -0.25 34.91 6.03
C GLY A 612 0.38 33.58 5.65
N ALA A 613 1.31 33.62 4.69
CA ALA A 613 2.10 32.47 4.27
C ALA A 613 3.55 32.89 3.98
N GLY A 614 4.47 31.93 4.09
CA GLY A 614 5.87 32.16 3.81
C GLY A 614 6.67 30.90 3.54
N ILE A 615 7.88 31.12 3.03
CA ILE A 615 8.87 30.09 2.76
C ILE A 615 10.16 30.45 3.49
N TYR A 616 10.68 29.50 4.27
CA TYR A 616 11.94 29.63 4.98
C TYR A 616 13.03 28.79 4.31
N ASP A 617 14.15 29.44 4.04
CA ASP A 617 15.39 28.84 3.56
C ASP A 617 16.32 28.57 4.75
N ARG A 618 16.49 27.29 5.07
CA ARG A 618 17.34 26.84 6.18
C ARG A 618 18.83 27.13 5.97
N THR A 619 19.28 27.16 4.71
CA THR A 619 20.70 27.34 4.40
C THR A 619 21.07 28.82 4.44
N ALA A 620 20.20 29.69 3.93
CA ALA A 620 20.39 31.14 3.99
C ALA A 620 19.91 31.77 5.31
N ASN A 621 19.23 30.99 6.16
CA ASN A 621 18.55 31.43 7.37
C ASN A 621 17.63 32.64 7.10
N ARG A 622 16.74 32.49 6.12
CA ARG A 622 15.94 33.60 5.59
C ARG A 622 14.49 33.20 5.34
N THR A 623 13.57 34.08 5.69
CA THR A 623 12.12 33.93 5.39
C THR A 623 11.66 35.00 4.41
N VAL A 624 10.82 34.63 3.44
CA VAL A 624 10.10 35.55 2.54
C VAL A 624 8.60 35.21 2.52
N THR A 625 7.76 36.09 1.96
CA THR A 625 6.32 35.77 1.78
C THR A 625 6.19 34.57 0.82
N ALA A 626 5.05 33.88 0.83
CA ALA A 626 4.73 32.83 -0.13
C ALA A 626 3.25 32.94 -0.51
N PRO A 627 2.78 32.26 -1.57
CA PRO A 627 1.37 32.23 -1.88
C PRO A 627 0.56 31.56 -0.76
N ALA A 628 -0.66 32.08 -0.57
CA ALA A 628 -1.54 31.76 0.54
C ALA A 628 -2.63 30.71 0.20
N GLY A 629 -2.77 30.37 -1.09
CA GLY A 629 -3.81 29.46 -1.60
C GLY A 629 -3.55 27.98 -1.37
N ASP A 630 -3.97 27.15 -2.32
CA ASP A 630 -3.67 25.72 -2.34
C ASP A 630 -2.29 25.49 -2.97
N VAL A 631 -1.30 25.25 -2.10
CA VAL A 631 0.13 25.22 -2.46
C VAL A 631 0.77 23.91 -2.00
N LEU A 632 1.55 23.28 -2.86
CA LEU A 632 2.44 22.19 -2.51
C LEU A 632 3.91 22.57 -2.70
N LEU A 633 4.75 22.19 -1.74
CA LEU A 633 6.20 22.36 -1.78
C LEU A 633 6.86 21.12 -2.38
N GLY A 634 7.64 21.31 -3.44
CA GLY A 634 8.55 20.32 -4.00
C GLY A 634 10.02 20.64 -3.69
N ASP A 635 10.94 19.85 -4.25
CA ASP A 635 12.37 20.09 -4.08
C ASP A 635 12.85 21.28 -4.91
N GLY A 636 12.86 22.47 -4.29
CA GLY A 636 13.31 23.71 -4.94
C GLY A 636 12.22 24.47 -5.67
N TYR A 637 10.94 24.16 -5.45
CA TYR A 637 9.82 24.86 -6.10
C TYR A 637 8.54 24.82 -5.28
N LEU A 638 7.64 25.77 -5.53
CA LEU A 638 6.24 25.72 -5.11
C LEU A 638 5.35 25.52 -6.32
N VAL A 639 4.25 24.81 -6.15
CA VAL A 639 3.14 24.80 -7.12
C VAL A 639 1.91 25.32 -6.40
N GLU A 640 1.29 26.35 -6.97
CA GLU A 640 0.05 26.94 -6.48
C GLU A 640 -1.06 26.69 -7.50
N HIS A 641 -2.24 26.34 -7.02
CA HIS A 641 -3.47 26.44 -7.80
C HIS A 641 -3.99 27.89 -7.76
N VAL A 642 -4.00 28.53 -8.92
CA VAL A 642 -4.49 29.90 -9.11
C VAL A 642 -5.89 29.82 -9.71
N GLU A 643 -6.88 30.42 -9.02
CA GLU A 643 -8.26 30.47 -9.50
C GLU A 643 -8.32 31.08 -10.92
N ALA A 644 -9.00 30.38 -11.85
CA ALA A 644 -9.03 30.67 -13.29
C ALA A 644 -7.67 30.69 -14.04
N GLY A 645 -6.55 30.52 -13.33
CA GLY A 645 -5.18 30.50 -13.89
C GLY A 645 -4.57 29.11 -14.03
N GLY A 646 -5.11 28.08 -13.36
CA GLY A 646 -4.61 26.71 -13.38
C GLY A 646 -3.46 26.49 -12.40
N LEU A 647 -2.46 25.67 -12.74
CA LEU A 647 -1.31 25.42 -11.86
C LEU A 647 -0.13 26.31 -12.25
N ARG A 648 0.37 27.08 -11.28
CA ARG A 648 1.55 27.94 -11.43
C ARG A 648 2.70 27.42 -10.58
N LEU A 649 3.84 27.17 -11.23
CA LEU A 649 5.11 26.88 -10.59
C LEU A 649 5.85 28.17 -10.22
N ILE A 650 6.45 28.19 -9.03
CA ILE A 650 7.35 29.25 -8.55
C ILE A 650 8.70 28.60 -8.23
N ASP A 651 9.76 29.15 -8.80
CA ASP A 651 11.10 28.61 -8.71
C ASP A 651 11.85 29.11 -7.48
N LEU A 652 12.35 28.21 -6.64
CA LEU A 652 13.16 28.51 -5.45
C LEU A 652 14.65 28.20 -5.63
N HIS A 653 15.08 27.59 -6.73
CA HIS A 653 16.44 27.05 -6.86
C HIS A 653 17.52 28.14 -6.77
N GLY A 654 17.23 29.33 -7.31
CA GLY A 654 18.10 30.51 -7.27
C GLY A 654 18.23 31.17 -5.89
N GLY A 655 17.50 30.67 -4.88
CA GLY A 655 17.44 31.25 -3.54
C GLY A 655 16.33 32.31 -3.40
N LEU A 656 16.13 32.78 -2.15
CA LEU A 656 15.05 33.71 -1.84
C LEU A 656 15.44 35.18 -2.09
N PRO A 657 14.53 36.01 -2.64
CA PRO A 657 14.83 37.37 -3.09
C PRO A 657 15.10 38.34 -1.93
N ALA A 658 15.96 39.33 -2.20
CA ALA A 658 16.35 40.37 -1.24
C ALA A 658 15.18 41.21 -0.71
N GLY A 659 14.17 41.50 -1.53
CA GLY A 659 12.97 42.26 -1.14
C GLY A 659 12.01 41.48 -0.23
N GLY A 660 12.20 40.16 -0.13
CA GLY A 660 11.41 39.30 0.73
C GLY A 660 10.00 39.01 0.23
N ASN A 661 9.71 39.25 -1.05
CA ASN A 661 8.42 38.93 -1.67
C ASN A 661 8.57 37.76 -2.64
N HIS A 662 7.76 36.69 -2.51
CA HIS A 662 7.81 35.59 -3.50
C HIS A 662 7.40 36.01 -4.91
N ALA A 663 6.66 37.12 -5.07
CA ALA A 663 6.31 37.63 -6.40
C ALA A 663 7.54 38.03 -7.24
N ASP A 664 8.70 38.23 -6.60
CA ASP A 664 9.96 38.54 -7.28
C ASP A 664 10.69 37.27 -7.78
N LEU A 665 10.17 36.08 -7.49
CA LEU A 665 10.73 34.80 -7.94
C LEU A 665 10.26 34.47 -9.36
N PRO A 666 11.06 33.73 -10.16
CA PRO A 666 10.63 33.24 -11.46
C PRO A 666 9.39 32.35 -11.34
N THR A 667 8.43 32.53 -12.25
CA THR A 667 7.19 31.72 -12.28
C THR A 667 6.89 31.21 -13.68
N ARG A 668 6.14 30.10 -13.75
CA ARG A 668 5.71 29.43 -14.98
C ARG A 668 4.35 28.78 -14.78
N THR A 669 3.43 28.98 -15.71
CA THR A 669 2.19 28.18 -15.77
C THR A 669 2.49 26.78 -16.29
N LEU A 670 2.07 25.75 -15.56
CA LEU A 670 2.22 24.34 -15.92
C LEU A 670 1.04 23.84 -16.76
N VAL A 671 -0.16 24.26 -16.38
CA VAL A 671 -1.43 23.92 -17.03
C VAL A 671 -2.41 25.06 -16.78
N SER A 672 -3.25 25.37 -17.78
CA SER A 672 -4.30 26.39 -17.65
C SER A 672 -5.52 25.86 -16.88
N ALA A 673 -6.38 26.75 -16.37
CA ALA A 673 -7.59 26.31 -15.66
C ALA A 673 -8.59 25.55 -16.55
N GLY A 674 -8.58 25.75 -17.87
CA GLY A 674 -9.45 25.03 -18.79
C GLY A 674 -8.96 23.62 -19.14
N GLU A 675 -7.69 23.33 -18.89
CA GLU A 675 -7.07 22.01 -19.11
C GLU A 675 -6.93 21.23 -17.79
N LEU A 676 -6.77 21.94 -16.67
CA LEU A 676 -6.79 21.34 -15.35
C LEU A 676 -8.21 20.83 -15.09
N GLY A 677 -8.36 19.52 -14.90
CA GLY A 677 -9.67 18.90 -14.73
C GLY A 677 -10.46 19.52 -13.58
N ARG A 678 -11.80 19.46 -13.66
CA ARG A 678 -12.75 20.06 -12.71
C ARG A 678 -12.24 20.11 -11.26
N SER A 679 -11.87 21.33 -10.83
CA SER A 679 -11.82 21.87 -9.47
C SER A 679 -11.41 20.95 -8.31
N GLY A 680 -10.54 19.97 -8.53
CA GLY A 680 -10.00 19.15 -7.44
C GLY A 680 -8.88 19.87 -6.68
N GLY A 681 -8.76 19.58 -5.39
CA GLY A 681 -7.70 20.14 -4.55
C GLY A 681 -6.37 19.40 -4.70
N SER A 682 -5.31 19.97 -4.12
CA SER A 682 -4.03 19.29 -4.00
C SER A 682 -4.16 17.89 -3.38
N ARG A 683 -3.34 16.97 -3.88
CA ARG A 683 -3.33 15.52 -3.57
C ARG A 683 -4.60 14.74 -3.99
N THR A 684 -5.54 15.39 -4.68
CA THR A 684 -6.74 14.74 -5.23
C THR A 684 -6.72 14.73 -6.75
N SER A 685 -6.71 15.90 -7.39
CA SER A 685 -6.60 16.06 -8.85
C SER A 685 -5.21 16.49 -9.31
N TRP A 686 -4.35 16.98 -8.42
CA TRP A 686 -2.96 17.31 -8.74
C TRP A 686 -2.03 17.14 -7.55
N THR A 687 -0.76 16.87 -7.77
CA THR A 687 0.25 16.63 -6.71
C THR A 687 1.66 16.93 -7.20
N VAL A 688 2.63 16.98 -6.28
CA VAL A 688 4.06 17.22 -6.58
C VAL A 688 4.92 16.10 -6.02
N ASP A 689 6.00 15.75 -6.71
CA ASP A 689 7.02 14.85 -6.16
C ASP A 689 8.00 15.62 -5.29
N ARG A 690 7.93 15.37 -3.97
CA ARG A 690 8.86 15.97 -3.00
C ARG A 690 10.27 15.38 -3.06
N PHE A 691 10.46 14.29 -3.80
CA PHE A 691 11.71 13.52 -3.85
C PHE A 691 12.44 13.68 -5.19
N GLY A 692 12.45 14.90 -5.73
CA GLY A 692 13.20 15.26 -6.93
C GLY A 692 12.48 14.99 -8.26
N GLY A 693 11.15 14.83 -8.24
CA GLY A 693 10.34 14.61 -9.44
C GLY A 693 9.48 15.81 -9.85
N GLY A 694 8.59 15.56 -10.83
CA GLY A 694 7.72 16.56 -11.44
C GLY A 694 6.40 16.79 -10.72
N VAL A 695 5.46 17.37 -11.47
CA VAL A 695 4.08 17.64 -11.04
C VAL A 695 3.16 16.68 -11.78
N ALA A 696 2.17 16.11 -11.10
CA ALA A 696 1.14 15.30 -11.75
C ALA A 696 -0.24 15.96 -11.60
N TYR A 697 -1.07 15.92 -12.63
CA TYR A 697 -2.47 16.35 -12.56
C TYR A 697 -3.39 15.51 -13.45
N ALA A 698 -4.67 15.42 -13.10
CA ALA A 698 -5.72 14.83 -13.93
C ALA A 698 -6.46 15.93 -14.71
N ASP A 699 -6.71 15.70 -16.00
CA ASP A 699 -7.53 16.58 -16.84
C ASP A 699 -9.02 16.21 -16.79
N ASP A 700 -9.86 16.91 -17.55
CA ASP A 700 -11.30 16.65 -17.62
C ASP A 700 -11.63 15.26 -18.21
N GLU A 701 -10.77 14.75 -19.10
CA GLU A 701 -10.86 13.38 -19.63
C GLU A 701 -10.29 12.32 -18.67
N GLN A 702 -9.86 12.71 -17.46
CA GLN A 702 -9.27 11.85 -16.43
C GLN A 702 -7.94 11.21 -16.87
N ARG A 703 -7.26 11.76 -17.86
CA ARG A 703 -5.87 11.41 -18.20
C ARG A 703 -4.95 12.04 -17.16
N VAL A 704 -3.92 11.31 -16.77
CA VAL A 704 -2.95 11.82 -15.78
C VAL A 704 -1.70 12.32 -16.49
N HIS A 705 -1.47 13.62 -16.39
CA HIS A 705 -0.35 14.34 -16.95
C HIS A 705 0.79 14.39 -15.94
N LEU A 706 2.01 14.06 -16.36
CA LEU A 706 3.23 14.23 -15.58
C LEU A 706 4.11 15.27 -16.25
N VAL A 707 4.16 16.44 -15.64
CA VAL A 707 4.84 17.63 -16.17
C VAL A 707 6.18 17.78 -15.47
N PRO A 708 7.30 17.83 -16.22
CA PRO A 708 8.61 18.14 -15.65
C PRO A 708 8.62 19.57 -15.13
N THR A 709 9.28 19.81 -14.00
CA THR A 709 9.39 21.15 -13.39
C THR A 709 10.37 22.04 -14.15
N GLY A 710 11.36 21.43 -14.82
CA GLY A 710 12.50 22.13 -15.44
C GLY A 710 13.52 22.64 -14.41
N ILE A 711 13.28 22.38 -13.12
CA ILE A 711 14.14 22.83 -12.01
C ILE A 711 15.11 21.70 -11.66
N PRO A 712 16.43 21.97 -11.62
CA PRO A 712 17.40 20.97 -11.19
C PRO A 712 17.13 20.54 -9.74
N ALA A 713 16.90 19.25 -9.52
CA ALA A 713 16.74 18.69 -8.18
C ALA A 713 18.02 18.88 -7.36
N ALA A 714 17.87 19.02 -6.04
CA ALA A 714 18.99 19.15 -5.12
C ALA A 714 19.89 17.90 -5.14
N ALA A 715 21.11 18.03 -4.62
CA ALA A 715 22.01 16.88 -4.49
C ALA A 715 21.37 15.75 -3.66
N LEU A 716 21.69 14.49 -4.01
CA LEU A 716 21.19 13.33 -3.29
C LEU A 716 21.69 13.35 -1.83
N THR A 717 20.77 13.29 -0.87
CA THR A 717 21.07 13.29 0.56
C THR A 717 20.38 12.15 1.29
N VAL A 718 20.90 11.80 2.48
CA VAL A 718 20.21 10.92 3.43
C VAL A 718 19.32 11.78 4.32
N ILE A 719 18.03 11.46 4.35
CA ILE A 719 17.02 12.18 5.15
C ILE A 719 16.71 11.44 6.46
N ASP A 720 17.05 10.15 6.54
CA ASP A 720 16.96 9.31 7.74
C ASP A 720 17.86 8.07 7.55
N SER A 721 18.38 7.51 8.64
CA SER A 721 19.15 6.27 8.56
C SER A 721 19.05 5.43 9.83
N THR A 722 19.24 4.12 9.67
CA THR A 722 19.45 3.17 10.76
C THR A 722 20.63 2.28 10.40
N VAL A 723 21.68 2.28 11.22
CA VAL A 723 22.86 1.42 11.02
C VAL A 723 23.06 0.57 12.27
N GLN A 724 22.96 -0.75 12.11
CA GLN A 724 23.34 -1.71 13.13
C GLN A 724 24.83 -2.01 13.01
N ALA A 725 25.60 -1.45 13.93
CA ALA A 725 27.05 -1.52 13.97
C ALA A 725 27.60 -2.81 14.63
N GLY A 726 26.94 -3.96 14.40
CA GLY A 726 27.46 -5.26 14.83
C GLY A 726 28.66 -5.67 13.96
N GLY A 727 29.63 -6.38 14.54
CA GLY A 727 30.75 -6.93 13.77
C GLY A 727 30.30 -7.99 12.77
N ALA A 728 29.68 -9.06 13.26
CA ALA A 728 29.31 -10.22 12.43
C ALA A 728 27.98 -10.09 11.67
N ASP A 729 27.14 -9.11 12.03
CA ASP A 729 25.80 -8.92 11.46
C ASP A 729 25.55 -7.42 11.24
N TRP A 730 26.36 -6.82 10.37
CA TRP A 730 26.24 -5.40 10.05
C TRP A 730 25.04 -5.20 9.12
N SER A 731 24.20 -4.19 9.41
CA SER A 731 23.12 -3.80 8.51
C SER A 731 22.93 -2.29 8.47
N GLY A 732 22.51 -1.77 7.32
CA GLY A 732 22.26 -0.35 7.10
C GLY A 732 20.99 -0.14 6.29
N SER A 733 20.19 0.83 6.70
CA SER A 733 19.04 1.36 5.96
C SER A 733 19.19 2.88 5.88
N TRP A 734 19.09 3.44 4.68
CA TRP A 734 19.16 4.87 4.44
C TRP A 734 17.99 5.32 3.59
N TRP A 735 17.23 6.27 4.10
CA TRP A 735 16.17 6.94 3.37
C TRP A 735 16.79 8.10 2.61
N LEU A 736 16.48 8.19 1.33
CA LEU A 736 17.11 9.09 0.37
C LEU A 736 16.16 10.22 0.00
N SER A 737 16.71 11.42 -0.23
CA SER A 737 15.94 12.58 -0.67
C SER A 737 15.40 12.47 -2.09
N LYS A 738 15.96 11.57 -2.91
CA LYS A 738 15.57 11.28 -4.29
C LYS A 738 16.13 9.92 -4.74
N PRO A 739 15.71 9.36 -5.90
CA PRO A 739 16.21 8.08 -6.37
C PRO A 739 17.73 8.06 -6.64
N ALA A 740 18.38 6.94 -6.31
CA ALA A 740 19.75 6.63 -6.69
C ALA A 740 19.78 5.64 -7.86
N ALA A 741 20.68 5.83 -8.82
CA ALA A 741 20.87 4.93 -9.98
C ALA A 741 21.69 3.68 -9.63
N ALA A 742 22.69 3.84 -8.78
CA ALA A 742 23.56 2.77 -8.30
C ALA A 742 24.24 3.18 -7.00
N TRP A 743 24.69 2.20 -6.22
CA TRP A 743 25.39 2.45 -4.96
C TRP A 743 26.47 1.41 -4.66
N GLN A 744 27.42 1.81 -3.82
CA GLN A 744 28.53 1.00 -3.37
C GLN A 744 28.82 1.26 -1.90
N LEU A 745 29.00 0.19 -1.13
CA LEU A 745 29.37 0.21 0.27
C LEU A 745 30.73 -0.48 0.42
N ASN A 746 31.75 0.28 0.80
CA ASN A 746 33.09 -0.23 1.03
C ASN A 746 33.36 -0.34 2.52
N PHE A 747 33.69 -1.54 2.98
CA PHE A 747 34.20 -1.80 4.32
C PHE A 747 35.72 -1.81 4.27
N ARG A 748 36.36 -1.14 5.21
CA ARG A 748 37.82 -1.03 5.32
C ARG A 748 38.27 -1.41 6.71
N ASP A 749 39.45 -2.02 6.82
CA ASP A 749 40.09 -2.18 8.11
C ASP A 749 40.51 -0.81 8.69
N LEU A 750 40.92 -0.79 9.97
CA LEU A 750 41.39 0.43 10.63
C LEU A 750 42.69 1.00 10.02
N GLY A 751 43.37 0.25 9.15
CA GLY A 751 44.52 0.70 8.35
C GLY A 751 44.11 1.34 7.00
N GLY A 752 42.82 1.31 6.64
CA GLY A 752 42.27 1.88 5.41
C GLY A 752 42.18 0.90 4.22
N ALA A 753 42.65 -0.34 4.37
CA ALA A 753 42.58 -1.34 3.30
C ALA A 753 41.15 -1.88 3.16
N VAL A 754 40.66 -2.00 1.92
CA VAL A 754 39.30 -2.52 1.65
C VAL A 754 39.25 -4.01 1.98
N ILE A 755 38.36 -4.38 2.89
CA ILE A 755 38.11 -5.78 3.30
C ILE A 755 36.90 -6.37 2.59
N ARG A 756 35.90 -5.56 2.25
CA ARG A 756 34.71 -5.98 1.50
C ARG A 756 34.10 -4.81 0.75
N THR A 757 33.57 -5.08 -0.43
CA THR A 757 32.68 -4.18 -1.17
C THR A 757 31.33 -4.88 -1.37
N VAL A 758 30.26 -4.14 -1.15
CA VAL A 758 28.88 -4.52 -1.49
C VAL A 758 28.34 -3.45 -2.43
N SER A 759 27.68 -3.84 -3.52
CA SER A 759 27.13 -2.90 -4.49
C SER A 759 25.69 -3.27 -4.82
N GLY A 760 24.90 -2.29 -5.25
CA GLY A 760 23.55 -2.50 -5.75
C GLY A 760 23.18 -1.53 -6.87
N SER A 761 22.07 -1.85 -7.53
CA SER A 761 21.48 -1.06 -8.60
C SER A 761 20.64 0.10 -8.06
N SER A 762 19.61 0.51 -8.80
CA SER A 762 18.76 1.63 -8.41
C SER A 762 18.01 1.41 -7.10
N ALA A 763 17.84 2.49 -6.35
CA ALA A 763 17.11 2.54 -5.10
C ALA A 763 16.18 3.77 -5.11
N ARG A 764 14.87 3.57 -4.89
CA ARG A 764 13.86 4.64 -4.88
C ARG A 764 13.51 4.99 -3.43
N GLY A 765 14.12 6.07 -2.92
CA GLY A 765 13.91 6.60 -1.58
C GLY A 765 14.37 5.73 -0.40
N LEU A 766 14.66 4.44 -0.58
CA LEU A 766 15.19 3.57 0.48
C LEU A 766 16.28 2.64 -0.05
N LEU A 767 17.46 2.72 0.55
CA LEU A 767 18.61 1.84 0.30
C LEU A 767 18.82 0.95 1.52
N LYS A 768 18.86 -0.37 1.32
CA LYS A 768 19.15 -1.35 2.36
C LYS A 768 20.37 -2.18 1.99
N ALA A 769 21.28 -2.39 2.93
CA ALA A 769 22.46 -3.23 2.76
C ALA A 769 22.74 -4.04 4.03
N GLY A 770 23.31 -5.24 3.87
CA GLY A 770 23.74 -6.10 4.96
C GLY A 770 25.11 -6.72 4.66
N TRP A 771 25.87 -7.01 5.71
CA TRP A 771 27.17 -7.67 5.62
C TRP A 771 27.38 -8.62 6.80
N ASP A 772 27.82 -9.84 6.50
CA ASP A 772 28.02 -10.94 7.46
C ASP A 772 29.38 -10.91 8.18
N GLY A 773 30.09 -9.78 8.10
CA GLY A 773 31.38 -9.58 8.74
C GLY A 773 32.55 -10.36 8.10
N LYS A 774 32.37 -10.94 6.91
CA LYS A 774 33.40 -11.74 6.21
C LYS A 774 33.96 -11.04 4.97
N ASP A 775 35.24 -11.28 4.69
CA ASP A 775 35.86 -10.84 3.45
C ASP A 775 35.39 -11.67 2.23
N SER A 776 35.92 -11.38 1.04
CA SER A 776 35.58 -12.11 -0.20
C SER A 776 35.99 -13.59 -0.20
N THR A 777 36.87 -14.00 0.71
CA THR A 777 37.33 -15.40 0.85
C THR A 777 36.53 -16.18 1.91
N GLY A 778 35.58 -15.53 2.58
CA GLY A 778 34.77 -16.12 3.64
C GLY A 778 35.43 -16.09 5.02
N LYS A 779 36.54 -15.37 5.19
CA LYS A 779 37.22 -15.21 6.48
C LYS A 779 36.56 -14.08 7.28
N ALA A 780 36.30 -14.32 8.57
CA ALA A 780 35.78 -13.31 9.47
C ALA A 780 36.81 -12.19 9.70
N VAL A 781 36.40 -10.94 9.49
CA VAL A 781 37.26 -9.75 9.56
C VAL A 781 36.71 -8.64 10.45
N ALA A 782 35.43 -8.73 10.85
CA ALA A 782 34.78 -7.65 11.59
C ALA A 782 35.12 -7.55 13.09
N ASP A 783 35.74 -8.59 13.67
CA ASP A 783 36.16 -8.59 15.09
C ASP A 783 37.25 -7.54 15.40
N ALA A 784 37.94 -7.03 14.37
CA ALA A 784 39.06 -6.09 14.51
C ALA A 784 38.65 -4.61 14.48
N GLY A 785 37.35 -4.31 14.41
CA GLY A 785 36.85 -2.98 14.08
C GLY A 785 37.11 -2.61 12.62
N PHE A 786 36.27 -1.75 12.05
CA PHE A 786 36.30 -1.38 10.64
C PHE A 786 35.65 -0.03 10.41
N THR A 787 35.95 0.60 9.28
CA THR A 787 35.19 1.74 8.76
C THR A 787 34.35 1.31 7.57
N TRP A 788 33.31 2.05 7.27
CA TRP A 788 32.48 1.83 6.10
C TRP A 788 32.18 3.17 5.41
N SER A 789 32.09 3.14 4.08
CA SER A 789 31.70 4.30 3.26
C SER A 789 30.65 3.84 2.23
N LEU A 790 29.46 4.41 2.31
CA LEU A 790 28.41 4.29 1.30
C LEU A 790 28.56 5.44 0.29
N THR A 791 28.63 5.11 -0.99
CA THR A 791 28.50 6.06 -2.10
C THR A 791 27.27 5.72 -2.94
N ALA A 792 26.50 6.72 -3.38
CA ALA A 792 25.34 6.51 -4.25
C ALA A 792 25.23 7.62 -5.30
N GLN A 793 24.98 7.21 -6.55
CA GLN A 793 24.84 8.11 -7.69
C GLN A 793 23.37 8.56 -7.85
N PRO A 794 23.07 9.86 -8.00
CA PRO A 794 21.73 10.35 -8.33
C PRO A 794 21.18 9.72 -9.60
N ALA A 795 19.93 9.25 -9.60
CA ALA A 795 19.33 8.62 -10.79
C ALA A 795 19.02 9.64 -11.91
N ASP A 796 18.73 10.88 -11.54
CA ASP A 796 18.51 12.00 -12.45
C ASP A 796 19.81 12.59 -13.04
N GLY A 797 20.97 12.10 -12.59
CA GLY A 797 22.28 12.64 -12.96
C GLY A 797 22.56 14.05 -12.45
N GLN A 798 21.76 14.57 -11.52
CA GLN A 798 21.90 15.94 -10.98
C GLN A 798 22.49 15.95 -9.56
N GLY A 799 23.46 16.86 -9.36
CA GLY A 799 24.16 17.01 -8.08
C GLY A 799 25.28 15.99 -7.87
N ALA A 800 26.06 16.20 -6.80
CA ALA A 800 27.15 15.30 -6.45
C ALA A 800 26.64 13.95 -5.95
N ALA A 801 27.47 12.91 -6.10
CA ALA A 801 27.22 11.61 -5.50
C ALA A 801 27.14 11.72 -3.97
N LEU A 802 26.16 11.05 -3.37
CA LEU A 802 26.05 10.91 -1.92
C LEU A 802 27.27 10.15 -1.41
N THR A 803 27.85 10.62 -0.29
CA THR A 803 28.85 9.87 0.49
C THR A 803 28.47 9.90 1.97
N VAL A 804 28.36 8.73 2.60
CA VAL A 804 28.08 8.58 4.04
C VAL A 804 29.07 7.60 4.62
N GLU A 805 29.65 7.94 5.77
CA GLU A 805 30.67 7.12 6.41
C GLU A 805 30.31 6.80 7.85
N GLY A 806 30.88 5.71 8.36
CA GLY A 806 30.82 5.38 9.77
C GLY A 806 31.93 4.40 10.16
N ALA A 807 32.01 4.13 11.46
CA ALA A 807 33.03 3.27 12.02
C ALA A 807 32.44 2.37 13.10
N VAL A 808 32.92 1.13 13.13
CA VAL A 808 32.70 0.16 14.19
C VAL A 808 34.02 -0.02 14.92
N SER A 809 34.06 0.33 16.20
CA SER A 809 35.28 0.21 16.99
C SER A 809 35.56 -1.25 17.35
N ALA A 810 36.86 -1.58 17.39
CA ALA A 810 37.28 -2.89 17.87
C ALA A 810 36.92 -3.04 19.36
N PRO A 811 36.47 -4.23 19.82
CA PRO A 811 36.30 -4.50 21.23
C PRO A 811 37.62 -4.31 21.98
N ALA A 812 37.60 -3.56 23.08
CA ALA A 812 38.80 -3.31 23.88
C ALA A 812 39.39 -4.63 24.41
N THR A 813 40.70 -4.81 24.26
CA THR A 813 41.45 -5.90 24.92
C THR A 813 41.31 -5.81 26.43
N LEU A 814 41.16 -6.94 27.11
CA LEU A 814 41.08 -6.94 28.58
C LEU A 814 42.38 -6.40 29.18
N LYS A 815 42.27 -5.39 30.05
CA LYS A 815 43.41 -4.81 30.77
C LYS A 815 43.30 -5.11 32.26
N SER A 816 44.39 -5.56 32.87
CA SER A 816 44.44 -5.79 34.32
C SER A 816 44.47 -4.44 35.05
N THR A 817 43.43 -4.14 35.83
CA THR A 817 43.33 -2.96 36.69
C THR A 817 43.89 -3.22 38.09
N ARG A 818 43.91 -4.50 38.51
CA ARG A 818 44.64 -4.97 39.70
C ARG A 818 45.44 -6.20 39.31
N LYS A 819 46.74 -6.15 39.56
CA LYS A 819 47.69 -7.24 39.23
C LYS A 819 47.29 -8.56 39.92
N PRO A 820 47.48 -9.71 39.27
CA PRO A 820 47.35 -11.02 39.93
C PRO A 820 48.27 -11.15 41.15
N SER A 821 47.87 -11.96 42.12
CA SER A 821 48.67 -12.22 43.33
C SER A 821 48.73 -13.70 43.69
N ILE A 822 49.76 -14.10 44.45
CA ILE A 822 49.92 -15.47 44.95
C ILE A 822 49.68 -15.44 46.45
N THR A 823 48.75 -16.28 46.92
CA THR A 823 48.38 -16.42 48.33
C THR A 823 48.71 -17.82 48.84
N GLY A 824 48.88 -17.96 50.16
CA GLY A 824 49.29 -19.21 50.81
C GLY A 824 50.78 -19.28 51.17
N ALA A 825 51.16 -20.29 51.95
CA ALA A 825 52.52 -20.43 52.44
C ALA A 825 53.49 -20.90 51.34
N SER A 826 54.54 -20.12 51.08
CA SER A 826 55.62 -20.49 50.15
C SER A 826 56.58 -21.50 50.80
N ALA A 827 56.13 -22.74 50.97
CA ALA A 827 56.93 -23.84 51.51
C ALA A 827 56.63 -25.15 50.79
N VAL A 828 57.61 -26.05 50.73
CA VAL A 828 57.44 -27.38 50.13
C VAL A 828 56.28 -28.13 50.81
N GLY A 829 55.39 -28.71 50.00
CA GLY A 829 54.21 -29.44 50.46
C GLY A 829 52.99 -28.56 50.74
N SER A 830 53.12 -27.23 50.71
CA SER A 830 51.98 -26.31 50.74
C SER A 830 51.35 -26.17 49.34
N THR A 831 50.09 -25.74 49.30
CA THR A 831 49.42 -25.31 48.08
C THR A 831 49.27 -23.80 48.08
N VAL A 832 49.74 -23.13 47.03
CA VAL A 832 49.51 -21.71 46.81
C VAL A 832 48.35 -21.51 45.85
N LYS A 833 47.62 -20.40 45.97
CA LYS A 833 46.48 -20.05 45.13
C LYS A 833 46.71 -18.71 44.45
N ALA A 834 46.44 -18.64 43.15
CA ALA A 834 46.44 -17.41 42.37
C ALA A 834 45.13 -16.66 42.59
N ASP A 835 45.22 -15.39 42.95
CA ASP A 835 44.15 -14.41 42.74
C ASP A 835 44.28 -13.87 41.32
N ALA A 836 43.18 -13.88 40.56
CA ALA A 836 43.20 -13.47 39.15
C ALA A 836 43.41 -11.97 38.95
N GLY A 837 43.34 -11.16 40.02
CA GLY A 837 43.34 -9.70 39.92
C GLY A 837 41.98 -9.15 39.50
N ALA A 838 41.97 -7.90 39.06
CA ALA A 838 40.80 -7.22 38.50
C ALA A 838 41.08 -6.80 37.06
N TRP A 839 40.05 -6.80 36.22
CA TRP A 839 40.16 -6.61 34.77
C TRP A 839 39.04 -5.69 34.26
N THR A 840 39.37 -4.87 33.27
CA THR A 840 38.39 -4.07 32.52
C THR A 840 38.54 -4.32 31.01
N PRO A 841 37.45 -4.60 30.27
CA PRO A 841 36.13 -5.03 30.77
C PRO A 841 36.23 -6.29 31.65
N ALA A 842 35.22 -6.55 32.49
CA ALA A 842 35.24 -7.69 33.42
C ALA A 842 35.33 -9.04 32.67
N ALA A 843 36.28 -9.88 33.05
CA ALA A 843 36.50 -11.19 32.43
C ALA A 843 35.43 -12.21 32.87
N THR A 844 35.10 -13.16 31.99
CA THR A 844 34.20 -14.28 32.31
C THR A 844 34.95 -15.57 32.65
N SER A 845 36.23 -15.69 32.24
CA SER A 845 37.07 -16.83 32.59
C SER A 845 38.57 -16.50 32.60
N TYR A 846 39.38 -17.37 33.20
CA TYR A 846 40.82 -17.19 33.37
C TYR A 846 41.59 -18.48 33.03
N ALA A 847 42.79 -18.32 32.48
CA ALA A 847 43.79 -19.38 32.35
C ALA A 847 45.05 -19.00 33.14
N TYR A 848 45.71 -19.97 33.75
CA TYR A 848 46.88 -19.75 34.60
C TYR A 848 48.11 -20.43 34.01
N ARG A 849 49.28 -19.84 34.27
CA ARG A 849 50.58 -20.46 33.97
C ARG A 849 51.56 -20.11 35.07
N TRP A 850 52.00 -21.11 35.82
CA TRP A 850 52.97 -20.91 36.89
C TRP A 850 54.41 -21.00 36.37
N ALA A 851 55.29 -20.19 36.92
CA ALA A 851 56.72 -20.20 36.65
C ALA A 851 57.52 -20.17 37.95
N ALA A 852 58.70 -20.78 37.94
CA ALA A 852 59.67 -20.75 39.05
C ALA A 852 60.95 -20.07 38.59
N ASN A 853 61.35 -18.99 39.27
CA ASN A 853 62.48 -18.14 38.88
C ASN A 853 62.44 -17.74 37.38
N GLY A 854 61.26 -17.41 36.88
CA GLY A 854 61.04 -17.02 35.47
C GLY A 854 60.89 -18.18 34.49
N VAL A 855 61.16 -19.43 34.88
CA VAL A 855 61.01 -20.60 33.99
C VAL A 855 59.62 -21.23 34.16
N THR A 856 58.89 -21.40 33.07
CA THR A 856 57.54 -21.99 33.08
C THR A 856 57.56 -23.42 33.64
N ILE A 857 56.62 -23.72 34.54
CA ILE A 857 56.41 -25.06 35.09
C ILE A 857 55.43 -25.80 34.18
N LYS A 858 55.92 -26.82 33.47
CA LYS A 858 55.09 -27.63 32.55
C LYS A 858 53.91 -28.26 33.30
N GLY A 859 52.70 -28.10 32.75
CA GLY A 859 51.46 -28.67 33.30
C GLY A 859 50.83 -27.89 34.46
N ALA A 860 51.47 -26.86 34.99
CA ALA A 860 50.92 -26.05 36.08
C ALA A 860 49.99 -24.94 35.52
N THR A 861 48.75 -25.31 35.20
CA THR A 861 47.75 -24.42 34.59
C THR A 861 46.51 -24.14 35.45
N SER A 862 46.43 -24.76 36.63
CA SER A 862 45.33 -24.55 37.59
C SER A 862 45.52 -23.26 38.40
N ALA A 863 44.41 -22.71 38.92
CA ALA A 863 44.43 -21.57 39.84
C ALA A 863 45.16 -21.87 41.16
N SER A 864 45.39 -23.15 41.48
CA SER A 864 46.14 -23.60 42.64
C SER A 864 47.34 -24.43 42.21
N TYR A 865 48.45 -24.30 42.93
CA TYR A 865 49.69 -25.03 42.65
C TYR A 865 50.26 -25.61 43.94
N ALA A 866 50.36 -26.95 43.99
CA ALA A 866 51.01 -27.67 45.08
C ALA A 866 52.53 -27.64 44.88
N ILE A 867 53.29 -27.16 45.86
CA ILE A 867 54.72 -26.91 45.73
C ILE A 867 55.50 -28.21 45.97
N PRO A 868 56.15 -28.82 44.95
CA PRO A 868 56.94 -30.02 45.15
C PRO A 868 58.34 -29.67 45.73
N PRO A 869 59.06 -30.65 46.30
CA PRO A 869 60.41 -30.45 46.82
C PRO A 869 61.41 -29.84 45.83
N ALA A 870 61.26 -30.10 44.53
CA ALA A 870 62.12 -29.57 43.46
C ALA A 870 62.07 -28.03 43.31
N MET A 871 61.11 -27.37 43.97
CA MET A 871 60.96 -25.91 43.94
C MET A 871 61.60 -25.22 45.16
N LEU A 872 62.20 -25.98 46.08
CA LEU A 872 62.89 -25.42 47.25
C LEU A 872 63.92 -24.36 46.83
N GLY A 873 63.92 -23.20 47.48
CA GLY A 873 64.82 -22.09 47.17
C GLY A 873 64.44 -21.25 45.94
N LYS A 874 63.39 -21.61 45.19
CA LYS A 874 62.88 -20.82 44.06
C LYS A 874 61.78 -19.85 44.51
N ARG A 875 61.43 -18.89 43.66
CA ARG A 875 60.27 -18.01 43.78
C ARG A 875 59.28 -18.32 42.68
N LEU A 876 57.99 -18.29 43.00
CA LEU A 876 56.92 -18.52 42.05
C LEU A 876 56.39 -17.20 41.49
N THR A 877 56.05 -17.20 40.21
CA THR A 877 55.18 -16.20 39.57
C THR A 877 54.04 -16.94 38.87
N VAL A 878 52.90 -16.27 38.70
CA VAL A 878 51.78 -16.79 37.91
C VAL A 878 51.36 -15.75 36.88
N THR A 879 51.30 -16.16 35.62
CA THR A 879 50.67 -15.37 34.55
C THR A 879 49.22 -15.79 34.45
N VAL A 880 48.31 -14.81 34.55
CA VAL A 880 46.87 -14.97 34.40
C VAL A 880 46.47 -14.39 33.05
N THR A 881 45.82 -15.19 32.22
CA THR A 881 45.21 -14.75 30.97
C THR A 881 43.69 -14.67 31.17
N ALA A 882 43.14 -13.47 31.09
CA ALA A 882 41.71 -13.20 31.21
C ALA A 882 41.02 -13.28 29.86
N LYS A 883 39.81 -13.86 29.84
CA LYS A 883 39.01 -14.06 28.63
C LYS A 883 37.58 -13.55 28.84
N ARG A 884 37.01 -12.99 27.78
CA ARG A 884 35.59 -12.62 27.66
C ARG A 884 35.19 -12.81 26.21
N THR A 885 34.05 -13.43 25.97
CA THR A 885 33.51 -13.60 24.60
C THR A 885 33.37 -12.23 23.92
N GLY A 886 33.75 -12.15 22.65
CA GLY A 886 33.72 -10.89 21.88
C GLY A 886 34.83 -9.89 22.22
N HIS A 887 35.82 -10.25 23.04
CA HIS A 887 36.97 -9.39 23.34
C HIS A 887 38.32 -10.12 23.19
N PRO A 888 39.37 -9.44 22.70
CA PRO A 888 40.73 -9.98 22.75
C PRO A 888 41.18 -10.26 24.19
N SER A 889 41.84 -11.40 24.41
CA SER A 889 42.31 -11.81 25.74
C SER A 889 43.43 -10.91 26.27
N GLY A 890 43.44 -10.66 27.58
CA GLY A 890 44.49 -9.91 28.29
C GLY A 890 45.36 -10.82 29.14
N ALA A 891 46.64 -10.48 29.35
CA ALA A 891 47.53 -11.25 30.23
C ALA A 891 48.29 -10.34 31.21
N ALA A 892 48.43 -10.79 32.45
CA ALA A 892 49.16 -10.11 33.51
C ALA A 892 49.88 -11.13 34.40
N THR A 893 51.09 -10.80 34.86
CA THR A 893 51.90 -11.69 35.70
C THR A 893 51.94 -11.16 37.13
N SER A 894 51.85 -12.03 38.13
CA SER A 894 51.95 -11.66 39.54
C SER A 894 53.32 -11.13 39.95
N SER A 895 53.41 -10.49 41.10
CA SER A 895 54.72 -10.32 41.77
C SER A 895 55.27 -11.68 42.21
N ALA A 896 56.59 -11.80 42.33
CA ALA A 896 57.24 -13.02 42.76
C ALA A 896 56.89 -13.35 44.23
N SER A 897 56.64 -14.62 44.52
CA SER A 897 56.40 -15.09 45.88
C SER A 897 57.63 -14.91 46.78
N ALA A 898 57.44 -15.11 48.08
CA ALA A 898 58.56 -15.38 48.99
C ALA A 898 59.37 -16.60 48.50
N VAL A 899 60.66 -16.67 48.87
CA VAL A 899 61.49 -17.83 48.56
C VAL A 899 60.87 -19.06 49.20
N ILE A 900 60.73 -20.13 48.43
CA ILE A 900 60.14 -21.38 48.91
C ILE A 900 61.02 -21.96 50.01
N ALA A 901 60.50 -22.00 51.23
CA ALA A 901 61.14 -22.57 52.40
C ALA A 901 60.96 -24.08 52.48
N LYS A 902 61.71 -24.73 53.38
CA LYS A 902 61.49 -26.13 53.72
C LYS A 902 60.09 -26.32 54.31
N GLY A 903 59.42 -27.40 53.92
CA GLY A 903 58.16 -27.82 54.54
C GLY A 903 58.34 -28.16 56.02
N LYS A 904 57.24 -28.16 56.78
CA LYS A 904 57.25 -28.50 58.22
C LYS A 904 57.79 -29.91 58.45
N ALA A 905 58.51 -30.10 59.55
CA ALA A 905 59.07 -31.41 59.89
C ALA A 905 57.96 -32.48 60.06
N SER A 906 58.23 -33.71 59.61
CA SER A 906 57.34 -34.83 59.89
C SER A 906 57.28 -35.10 61.39
N THR A 907 56.09 -35.36 61.90
CA THR A 907 55.85 -35.64 63.32
C THR A 907 55.70 -37.15 63.55
N ALA A 908 56.27 -37.64 64.65
CA ALA A 908 56.13 -39.04 65.02
C ALA A 908 54.73 -39.29 65.62
N THR A 909 53.83 -39.86 64.83
CA THR A 909 52.51 -40.32 65.29
C THR A 909 52.59 -41.50 66.26
N LYS A 910 53.64 -42.33 66.14
CA LYS A 910 54.03 -43.33 67.15
C LYS A 910 55.50 -43.15 67.46
N LYS A 911 55.83 -42.96 68.74
CA LYS A 911 57.22 -42.73 69.16
C LYS A 911 58.12 -43.95 68.87
N PRO A 912 59.42 -43.73 68.59
CA PRO A 912 60.41 -44.79 68.51
C PRO A 912 60.46 -45.65 69.78
N THR A 913 60.84 -46.92 69.65
CA THR A 913 61.05 -47.83 70.79
C THR A 913 62.40 -48.53 70.71
N VAL A 914 62.95 -48.90 71.86
CA VAL A 914 64.12 -49.79 71.94
C VAL A 914 63.60 -51.21 72.11
N THR A 915 63.98 -52.10 71.21
CA THR A 915 63.53 -53.49 71.14
C THR A 915 64.71 -54.45 71.36
N GLY A 916 64.43 -55.65 71.85
CA GLY A 916 65.43 -56.65 72.24
C GLY A 916 65.74 -56.65 73.74
N LYS A 917 66.44 -57.70 74.19
CA LYS A 917 66.79 -57.88 75.62
C LYS A 917 67.91 -56.89 75.98
N ALA A 918 67.58 -55.84 76.74
CA ALA A 918 68.55 -54.86 77.24
C ALA A 918 69.41 -55.44 78.37
N LYS A 919 70.34 -56.34 78.02
CA LYS A 919 71.29 -57.01 78.92
C LYS A 919 72.72 -56.81 78.40
N VAL A 920 73.69 -56.67 79.31
CA VAL A 920 75.12 -56.56 78.94
C VAL A 920 75.53 -57.70 77.99
N GLY A 921 76.28 -57.36 76.95
CA GLY A 921 76.72 -58.28 75.90
C GLY A 921 75.73 -58.49 74.75
N LYS A 922 74.45 -58.09 74.90
CA LYS A 922 73.42 -58.20 73.84
C LYS A 922 73.32 -56.91 73.02
N THR A 923 72.73 -57.03 71.83
CA THR A 923 72.45 -55.91 70.94
C THR A 923 70.97 -55.56 70.98
N VAL A 924 70.64 -54.30 71.22
CA VAL A 924 69.28 -53.78 71.11
C VAL A 924 69.08 -53.08 69.77
N ARG A 925 67.83 -53.01 69.29
CA ARG A 925 67.46 -52.40 68.01
C ARG A 925 66.44 -51.28 68.21
N ALA A 926 66.65 -50.16 67.54
CA ALA A 926 65.70 -49.07 67.47
C ALA A 926 64.58 -49.38 66.46
N SER A 927 63.34 -49.30 66.90
CA SER A 927 62.18 -49.19 66.02
C SER A 927 61.90 -47.71 65.76
N VAL A 928 61.72 -47.32 64.50
CA VAL A 928 61.58 -45.92 64.07
C VAL A 928 60.23 -45.29 64.43
N GLY A 929 59.22 -46.10 64.78
CA GLY A 929 57.84 -45.62 64.95
C GLY A 929 57.15 -45.30 63.62
N THR A 930 56.03 -44.58 63.65
CA THR A 930 55.30 -44.11 62.45
C THR A 930 55.31 -42.59 62.38
N TRP A 931 55.53 -42.05 61.19
CA TRP A 931 55.74 -40.61 60.96
C TRP A 931 54.76 -40.08 59.90
N SER A 932 54.20 -38.90 60.14
CA SER A 932 53.33 -38.21 59.19
C SER A 932 53.79 -36.76 58.97
N PRO A 933 53.88 -36.29 57.72
CA PRO A 933 53.75 -37.07 56.49
C PRO A 933 54.94 -38.04 56.28
N LYS A 934 54.75 -39.08 55.44
CA LYS A 934 55.71 -40.19 55.24
C LYS A 934 57.14 -39.67 54.97
N VAL A 935 58.11 -40.21 55.69
CA VAL A 935 59.52 -39.80 55.62
C VAL A 935 60.32 -40.72 54.69
N THR A 936 61.43 -40.22 54.15
CA THR A 936 62.26 -40.91 53.16
C THR A 936 63.45 -41.64 53.79
N SER A 937 63.97 -41.18 54.93
CA SER A 937 65.07 -41.85 55.62
C SER A 937 65.14 -41.51 57.11
N TYR A 938 65.91 -42.29 57.86
CA TYR A 938 66.08 -42.14 59.30
C TYR A 938 67.56 -42.07 59.69
N ARG A 939 67.86 -41.31 60.74
CA ARG A 939 69.14 -41.34 61.46
C ARG A 939 68.87 -41.59 62.94
N PHE A 940 69.72 -42.40 63.57
CA PHE A 940 69.59 -42.74 64.99
C PHE A 940 70.66 -42.02 65.80
N GLU A 941 70.35 -41.76 67.06
CA GLU A 941 71.30 -41.28 68.06
C GLU A 941 71.01 -41.98 69.39
N TRP A 942 71.89 -42.89 69.78
CA TRP A 942 71.77 -43.59 71.06
C TRP A 942 72.31 -42.74 72.20
N ARG A 943 71.60 -42.75 73.33
CA ARG A 943 71.97 -42.01 74.53
C ARG A 943 71.98 -42.92 75.75
N LEU A 944 72.90 -42.68 76.66
CA LEU A 944 73.09 -43.40 77.92
C LEU A 944 72.93 -42.41 79.07
N ASN A 945 71.96 -42.63 79.96
CA ASN A 945 71.55 -41.70 81.01
C ASN A 945 71.37 -40.26 80.47
N GLY A 946 70.73 -40.12 79.29
CA GLY A 946 70.48 -38.83 78.65
C GLY A 946 71.66 -38.25 77.85
N LYS A 947 72.89 -38.74 78.02
CA LYS A 947 74.07 -38.28 77.27
C LYS A 947 74.28 -39.07 75.97
N VAL A 948 74.63 -38.40 74.88
CA VAL A 948 74.87 -39.04 73.57
C VAL A 948 76.05 -40.00 73.63
N ILE A 949 75.86 -41.20 73.11
CA ILE A 949 76.94 -42.16 72.90
C ILE A 949 77.58 -41.84 71.55
N LYS A 950 78.73 -41.14 71.59
CA LYS A 950 79.44 -40.69 70.38
C LYS A 950 79.73 -41.87 69.45
N GLY A 951 79.50 -41.69 68.15
CA GLY A 951 79.72 -42.71 67.10
C GLY A 951 78.63 -43.79 66.98
N ARG A 952 77.57 -43.77 67.79
CA ARG A 952 76.48 -44.77 67.72
C ARG A 952 75.23 -44.21 67.04
N THR A 953 75.26 -44.23 65.71
CA THR A 953 74.22 -43.68 64.83
C THR A 953 73.45 -44.73 64.01
N GLY A 954 73.80 -46.00 64.16
CA GLY A 954 73.08 -47.12 63.51
C GLY A 954 71.79 -47.50 64.24
N ALA A 955 70.93 -48.27 63.55
CA ALA A 955 69.67 -48.76 64.11
C ALA A 955 69.86 -49.75 65.28
N THR A 956 71.08 -50.21 65.56
CA THR A 956 71.39 -51.17 66.62
C THR A 956 72.50 -50.67 67.54
N LEU A 957 72.46 -51.06 68.81
CA LEU A 957 73.48 -50.76 69.81
C LEU A 957 73.87 -52.02 70.59
N LYS A 958 75.14 -52.39 70.54
CA LYS A 958 75.72 -53.44 71.41
C LYS A 958 75.94 -52.86 72.81
N LEU A 959 75.37 -53.50 73.82
CA LEU A 959 75.42 -53.06 75.20
C LEU A 959 76.69 -53.57 75.87
N THR A 960 77.59 -52.67 76.23
CA THR A 960 78.86 -52.99 76.90
C THR A 960 78.70 -53.06 78.41
N SER A 961 79.67 -53.64 79.11
CA SER A 961 79.71 -53.69 80.59
C SER A 961 79.59 -52.29 81.23
N SER A 962 80.17 -51.27 80.60
CA SER A 962 80.09 -49.87 81.03
C SER A 962 78.69 -49.23 80.98
N MET A 963 77.71 -49.91 80.34
CA MET A 963 76.31 -49.48 80.26
C MET A 963 75.41 -50.15 81.31
N ARG A 964 75.92 -51.11 82.10
CA ARG A 964 75.14 -51.84 83.13
C ARG A 964 74.45 -50.89 84.10
N LYS A 965 73.19 -51.17 84.45
CA LYS A 965 72.30 -50.37 85.32
C LYS A 965 71.99 -48.95 84.81
N LYS A 966 72.49 -48.55 83.63
CA LYS A 966 72.20 -47.24 83.03
C LYS A 966 70.99 -47.34 82.09
N LYS A 967 70.32 -46.22 81.87
CA LYS A 967 69.15 -46.07 80.99
C LYS A 967 69.60 -45.73 79.58
N ILE A 968 69.21 -46.53 78.61
CA ILE A 968 69.40 -46.23 77.18
C ILE A 968 68.13 -45.64 76.58
N THR A 969 68.29 -44.62 75.75
CA THR A 969 67.24 -44.09 74.86
C THR A 969 67.80 -43.98 73.44
N VAL A 970 66.93 -44.03 72.44
CA VAL A 970 67.29 -43.71 71.05
C VAL A 970 66.47 -42.53 70.57
N THR A 971 67.15 -41.54 69.99
CA THR A 971 66.51 -40.43 69.28
C THR A 971 66.55 -40.74 67.79
N VAL A 972 65.39 -40.77 67.16
CA VAL A 972 65.23 -40.96 65.72
C VAL A 972 64.98 -39.61 65.07
N TYR A 973 65.84 -39.26 64.13
CA TYR A 973 65.68 -38.14 63.23
C TYR A 973 65.09 -38.65 61.93
N ALA A 974 63.95 -38.10 61.52
CA ALA A 974 63.22 -38.53 60.34
C ALA A 974 63.33 -37.46 59.26
N ARG A 975 63.85 -37.84 58.10
CA ARG A 975 64.13 -36.94 56.99
C ARG A 975 63.14 -37.14 55.87
N ARG A 976 62.71 -36.04 55.27
CA ARG A 976 61.90 -36.02 54.05
C ARG A 976 62.45 -34.91 53.15
N THR A 977 62.78 -35.24 51.90
CA THR A 977 63.39 -34.28 50.96
C THR A 977 62.55 -33.01 50.84
N GLY A 978 63.16 -31.85 51.08
CA GLY A 978 62.48 -30.55 51.04
C GLY A 978 61.76 -30.15 52.33
N TYR A 979 61.79 -30.95 53.38
CA TYR A 979 61.17 -30.67 54.68
C TYR A 979 62.25 -30.54 55.77
N GLN A 980 61.88 -29.96 56.91
CA GLN A 980 62.71 -29.95 58.13
C GLN A 980 62.83 -31.38 58.72
N ASP A 981 63.92 -31.68 59.42
CA ASP A 981 64.13 -33.00 60.05
C ASP A 981 63.19 -33.16 61.26
N GLY A 982 62.35 -34.19 61.24
CA GLY A 982 61.56 -34.60 62.39
C GLY A 982 62.43 -35.24 63.47
N LYS A 983 62.05 -35.14 64.75
CA LYS A 983 62.83 -35.71 65.87
C LYS A 983 61.91 -36.30 66.93
N ALA A 984 62.18 -37.54 67.33
CA ALA A 984 61.46 -38.20 68.42
C ALA A 984 62.37 -39.14 69.22
N THR A 985 62.20 -39.17 70.54
CA THR A 985 63.02 -40.00 71.45
C THR A 985 62.18 -41.14 72.03
N SER A 986 62.77 -42.33 72.12
CA SER A 986 62.14 -43.49 72.76
C SER A 986 61.96 -43.31 74.26
N LYS A 987 61.07 -44.13 74.86
CA LYS A 987 61.11 -44.37 76.31
C LYS A 987 62.48 -44.96 76.71
N ALA A 988 62.90 -44.69 77.93
CA ALA A 988 64.16 -45.20 78.47
C ALA A 988 64.06 -46.69 78.85
N VAL A 989 65.10 -47.47 78.54
CA VAL A 989 65.21 -48.88 78.91
C VAL A 989 66.46 -49.07 79.77
N THR A 990 66.34 -49.71 80.94
CA THR A 990 67.49 -49.95 81.82
C THR A 990 68.25 -51.20 81.39
N VAL A 991 69.58 -51.10 81.27
CA VAL A 991 70.45 -52.25 80.91
C VAL A 991 70.65 -53.15 82.14
N ARG A 992 70.11 -54.37 82.07
CA ARG A 992 70.22 -55.40 83.10
C ARG A 992 71.56 -56.15 83.02
N SER A 993 71.87 -56.86 84.11
CA SER A 993 73.14 -57.56 84.30
C SER A 993 73.39 -58.72 83.36
#